data_AF-A0A350CT59-F1
#
_entry.id   AF-A0A350CT59-F1
#
_cell.length_a   1.000
_cell.length_b   1.000
_cell.length_c   1.000
_cell.angle_alpha   90.00
_cell.angle_beta   90.00
_cell.angle_gamma   90.00
#
_symmetry.space_group_name_H-M   'P 1'
#
loop_
_entity.id
_entity.type
_entity.pdbx_description
1 polymer ?
#
loop_
_entity_poly.entity_id
_entity_poly.type
_entity_poly.pdbx_seq_one_letter_code
_entity_poly.pdbx_strand_id
1 'polypeptide(L)'
;MKGNILTPDGWIHGELRFGAAIEAIAGVPAAPEANGDDYILPGFIDVHVHGGAGRDMMEGGDAPHVIAALHAKHGTTSILATTMTAPPEDIERALSAIGAACKTRGKGEARILGVHLEGPYINSAKLGAQPPFAKEATLAEVEAYERLAPMRVITVAPEIHGHLELVRALADAGIRVQVGHTSGSYEDGLAALEHGAAGFTHLFNAMPGLHHREPGMVGAALAHAQYAEIIPDLLHVHPGAIKVALRSIPHLFCVTDSTAAAGMPDGEYMLGRQVVHKCMGGVRLADGTLAGSTLTMDQALRNLVSVEGVRENPLVGYGLVVGLNGSGDSTQVKFASQSVLNMLKQFGVKLPEGQDAKNKNVAAVMVSAVFPPGYRRGQAIDVTVSSLGDAKSLRGGTLLLTQLRAADNEIYALAQGNLVVGGLSASGKSGSSVTVNTPTTGRIPNGAMIEREIATDFSTRPQVLLRLRQPHFETATNVVEAINRRFGQVATTADGTSVEVLAPSDPTERVAFVAKLNALQVEAGVEVPKVVFNSRTGTVVIADGLRVKAAAVTHGSLKVVISESSRVSQPGPLSRGQTAVTPQSQLSVDQGSGQMFKWPAGAKLQTIIDVVNSLGASPDDIMAILQALDQAGAIEGELVVI
;
A
#
# COMPACT_ATOMS: atom_id res chain seq x y z
N MET A 1 -19.79 -13.72 -28.75
CA MET A 1 -18.47 -13.08 -28.59
C MET A 1 -17.39 -14.11 -28.87
N LYS A 2 -16.25 -13.71 -29.42
CA LYS A 2 -15.10 -14.60 -29.68
C LYS A 2 -13.83 -13.99 -29.07
N GLY A 3 -12.95 -14.83 -28.54
CA GLY A 3 -11.70 -14.39 -27.92
C GLY A 3 -11.16 -15.39 -26.90
N ASN A 4 -10.29 -14.89 -26.02
CA ASN A 4 -9.72 -15.63 -24.91
C ASN A 4 -10.66 -15.58 -23.71
N ILE A 5 -11.33 -16.68 -23.41
CA ILE A 5 -12.37 -16.76 -22.37
C ILE A 5 -11.79 -17.41 -21.12
N LEU A 6 -11.88 -16.71 -19.99
CA LEU A 6 -11.52 -17.27 -18.68
C LEU A 6 -12.68 -18.11 -18.13
N THR A 7 -12.41 -19.39 -17.87
CA THR A 7 -13.34 -20.33 -17.24
C THR A 7 -12.78 -20.83 -15.91
N PRO A 8 -13.59 -21.50 -15.06
CA PRO A 8 -13.08 -22.12 -13.83
C PRO A 8 -11.94 -23.13 -14.07
N ASP A 9 -11.93 -23.77 -15.25
CA ASP A 9 -10.92 -24.75 -15.64
C ASP A 9 -9.70 -24.13 -16.35
N GLY A 10 -9.67 -22.79 -16.47
CA GLY A 10 -8.61 -22.03 -17.11
C GLY A 10 -9.02 -21.36 -18.42
N TRP A 11 -8.02 -20.96 -19.20
CA TRP A 11 -8.21 -20.20 -20.43
C TRP A 11 -8.52 -21.09 -21.63
N ILE A 12 -9.54 -20.68 -22.40
CA ILE A 12 -9.84 -21.25 -23.70
C ILE A 12 -9.88 -20.14 -24.76
N HIS A 13 -9.54 -20.48 -26.00
CA HIS A 13 -9.80 -19.62 -27.17
C HIS A 13 -11.00 -20.16 -27.91
N GLY A 14 -12.02 -19.33 -28.14
CA GLY A 14 -13.25 -19.81 -28.75
C GLY A 14 -14.39 -18.80 -28.79
N GLU A 15 -15.62 -19.32 -28.70
CA GLU A 15 -16.87 -18.57 -28.84
C GLU A 15 -17.76 -18.74 -27.61
N LEU A 16 -18.24 -17.61 -27.11
CA LEU A 16 -19.24 -17.49 -26.04
C LEU A 16 -20.56 -16.99 -26.64
N ARG A 17 -21.62 -17.80 -26.54
CA ARG A 17 -22.98 -17.50 -26.98
C ARG A 17 -23.86 -17.24 -25.78
N PHE A 18 -24.64 -16.16 -25.83
CA PHE A 18 -25.44 -15.70 -24.68
C PHE A 18 -26.66 -14.89 -25.12
N GLY A 19 -27.70 -14.97 -24.30
CA GLY A 19 -28.86 -14.10 -24.29
C GLY A 19 -28.96 -13.41 -22.93
N ALA A 20 -30.01 -13.70 -22.16
CA ALA A 20 -30.12 -13.29 -20.76
C ALA A 20 -29.18 -14.08 -19.82
N ALA A 21 -28.76 -15.26 -20.26
CA ALA A 21 -27.78 -16.13 -19.61
C ALA A 21 -26.77 -16.62 -20.65
N ILE A 22 -25.65 -17.19 -20.17
CA ILE A 22 -24.70 -17.89 -21.05
C ILE A 22 -25.38 -19.16 -21.56
N GLU A 23 -25.49 -19.30 -22.87
CA GLU A 23 -26.18 -20.41 -23.53
C GLU A 23 -25.19 -21.53 -23.92
N ALA A 24 -23.99 -21.13 -24.35
CA ALA A 24 -22.92 -22.07 -24.66
C ALA A 24 -21.55 -21.39 -24.60
N ILE A 25 -20.56 -22.13 -24.13
CA ILE A 25 -19.15 -21.80 -24.25
C ILE A 25 -18.49 -22.94 -25.01
N ALA A 26 -17.82 -22.64 -26.11
CA ALA A 26 -17.09 -23.62 -26.90
C ALA A 26 -15.72 -23.06 -27.27
N GLY A 27 -14.67 -23.84 -27.11
CA GLY A 27 -13.32 -23.42 -27.41
C GLY A 27 -12.32 -24.53 -27.13
N VAL A 28 -11.07 -24.24 -27.40
CA VAL A 28 -9.94 -25.13 -27.09
C VAL A 28 -9.07 -24.47 -26.02
N PRO A 29 -8.45 -25.25 -25.11
CA PRO A 29 -7.48 -24.71 -24.17
C PRO A 29 -6.44 -23.86 -24.91
N ALA A 30 -6.19 -22.65 -24.40
CA ALA A 30 -5.29 -21.71 -25.03
C ALA A 30 -4.50 -20.94 -23.99
N ALA A 31 -3.30 -20.52 -24.38
CA ALA A 31 -2.57 -19.46 -23.69
C ALA A 31 -3.00 -18.13 -24.34
N PRO A 32 -3.75 -17.25 -23.65
CA PRO A 32 -4.20 -15.98 -24.22
C PRO A 32 -3.07 -15.11 -24.77
N GLU A 33 -1.87 -15.26 -24.21
CA GLU A 33 -0.66 -14.53 -24.61
C GLU A 33 -0.08 -15.03 -25.94
N ALA A 34 -0.57 -16.18 -26.44
CA ALA A 34 -0.14 -16.78 -27.70
C ALA A 34 -0.95 -16.28 -28.91
N ASN A 35 -2.01 -15.49 -28.70
CA ASN A 35 -2.81 -14.89 -29.75
C ASN A 35 -3.15 -13.42 -29.41
N GLY A 36 -3.59 -12.66 -30.41
CA GLY A 36 -3.88 -11.23 -30.25
C GLY A 36 -5.33 -10.89 -29.94
N ASP A 37 -6.16 -11.89 -29.62
CA ASP A 37 -7.61 -11.69 -29.47
C ASP A 37 -7.98 -11.18 -28.07
N ASP A 38 -9.16 -10.58 -27.96
CA ASP A 38 -9.66 -9.94 -26.74
C ASP A 38 -9.79 -10.92 -25.56
N TYR A 39 -9.55 -10.41 -24.35
CA TYR A 39 -9.81 -11.12 -23.09
C TYR A 39 -11.28 -10.99 -22.70
N ILE A 40 -11.92 -12.12 -22.45
CA ILE A 40 -13.31 -12.23 -22.01
C ILE A 40 -13.28 -12.81 -20.59
N LEU A 41 -13.50 -11.94 -19.61
CA LEU A 41 -13.54 -12.29 -18.19
C LEU A 41 -14.98 -12.40 -17.69
N PRO A 42 -15.23 -13.19 -16.62
CA PRO A 42 -16.39 -12.96 -15.77
C PRO A 42 -16.39 -11.49 -15.31
N GLY A 43 -17.56 -10.85 -15.37
CA GLY A 43 -17.68 -9.48 -14.92
C GLY A 43 -17.34 -9.34 -13.44
N PHE A 44 -16.67 -8.25 -13.06
CA PHE A 44 -16.26 -8.05 -11.67
C PHE A 44 -17.47 -7.91 -10.74
N ILE A 45 -17.29 -8.35 -9.51
CA ILE A 45 -18.23 -8.18 -8.41
C ILE A 45 -17.53 -7.32 -7.38
N ASP A 46 -18.12 -6.18 -7.05
CA ASP A 46 -17.57 -5.26 -6.05
C ASP A 46 -18.53 -5.16 -4.87
N VAL A 47 -18.09 -5.61 -3.69
CA VAL A 47 -18.96 -5.71 -2.51
C VAL A 47 -18.82 -4.50 -1.57
N HIS A 48 -18.04 -3.50 -1.95
CA HIS A 48 -17.81 -2.31 -1.15
C HIS A 48 -17.74 -1.04 -2.03
N VAL A 49 -18.88 -0.39 -2.25
CA VAL A 49 -19.03 0.77 -3.15
C VAL A 49 -19.92 1.85 -2.52
N HIS A 50 -19.33 2.95 -2.06
CA HIS A 50 -20.07 4.11 -1.54
C HIS A 50 -20.58 5.06 -2.62
N GLY A 51 -19.88 5.18 -3.74
CA GLY A 51 -20.19 6.22 -4.73
C GLY A 51 -19.48 6.08 -6.07
N GLY A 52 -19.75 7.06 -6.92
CA GLY A 52 -19.17 7.20 -8.24
C GLY A 52 -19.91 8.23 -9.10
N ALA A 53 -19.20 8.82 -10.07
CA ALA A 53 -19.73 9.80 -11.02
C ALA A 53 -20.38 11.02 -10.34
N GLY A 54 -19.78 11.46 -9.23
CA GLY A 54 -20.21 12.62 -8.47
C GLY A 54 -21.42 12.35 -7.56
N ARG A 55 -21.84 11.09 -7.42
CA ARG A 55 -22.98 10.68 -6.58
C ARG A 55 -22.52 9.74 -5.46
N ASP A 56 -23.19 9.84 -4.32
CA ASP A 56 -23.02 8.99 -3.14
C ASP A 56 -24.30 8.19 -2.85
N MET A 57 -24.17 6.93 -2.41
CA MET A 57 -25.32 6.06 -2.07
C MET A 57 -26.23 6.69 -1.01
N MET A 58 -25.67 7.48 -0.10
CA MET A 58 -26.40 8.18 0.99
C MET A 58 -27.31 9.32 0.49
N GLU A 59 -27.13 9.78 -0.76
CA GLU A 59 -28.07 10.73 -1.38
C GLU A 59 -29.45 10.11 -1.59
N GLY A 60 -29.51 8.79 -1.83
CA GLY A 60 -30.72 8.09 -2.24
C GLY A 60 -31.22 8.52 -3.63
N GLY A 61 -32.53 8.40 -3.86
CA GLY A 61 -33.14 8.75 -5.15
C GLY A 61 -32.58 7.92 -6.31
N ASP A 62 -32.05 8.60 -7.34
CA ASP A 62 -31.47 7.99 -8.54
C ASP A 62 -29.96 7.67 -8.42
N ALA A 63 -29.31 8.06 -7.32
CA ALA A 63 -27.87 7.88 -7.13
C ALA A 63 -27.39 6.43 -7.34
N PRO A 64 -28.08 5.37 -6.84
CA PRO A 64 -27.63 3.99 -7.07
C PRO A 64 -27.50 3.62 -8.55
N HIS A 65 -28.40 4.11 -9.40
CA HIS A 65 -28.37 3.85 -10.85
C HIS A 65 -27.19 4.56 -11.53
N VAL A 66 -26.92 5.82 -11.17
CA VAL A 66 -25.79 6.59 -11.70
C VAL A 66 -24.46 5.92 -11.34
N ILE A 67 -24.32 5.50 -10.08
CA ILE A 67 -23.12 4.83 -9.58
C ILE A 67 -22.93 3.47 -10.28
N ALA A 68 -24.00 2.67 -10.38
CA ALA A 68 -23.97 1.38 -11.07
C ALA A 68 -23.60 1.51 -12.56
N ALA A 69 -24.02 2.59 -13.23
CA ALA A 69 -23.66 2.87 -14.62
C ALA A 69 -22.19 3.25 -14.79
N LEU A 70 -21.57 3.95 -13.83
CA LEU A 70 -20.14 4.21 -13.87
C LEU A 70 -19.35 2.90 -13.77
N HIS A 71 -19.61 2.13 -12.72
CA HIS A 71 -18.87 0.89 -12.43
C HIS A 71 -18.99 -0.13 -13.56
N ALA A 72 -20.13 -0.19 -14.24
CA ALA A 72 -20.32 -1.03 -15.43
C ALA A 72 -19.39 -0.69 -16.60
N LYS A 73 -19.03 0.59 -16.77
CA LYS A 73 -18.06 1.00 -17.81
C LYS A 73 -16.65 0.47 -17.53
N HIS A 74 -16.38 0.09 -16.29
CA HIS A 74 -15.10 -0.40 -15.80
C HIS A 74 -15.11 -1.92 -15.52
N GLY A 75 -16.02 -2.66 -16.16
CA GLY A 75 -16.07 -4.12 -16.10
C GLY A 75 -16.81 -4.70 -14.89
N THR A 76 -17.26 -3.88 -13.94
CA THR A 76 -18.06 -4.32 -12.79
C THR A 76 -19.49 -4.62 -13.22
N THR A 77 -19.94 -5.87 -13.05
CA THR A 77 -21.28 -6.28 -13.47
C THR A 77 -22.26 -6.42 -12.32
N SER A 78 -21.75 -6.53 -11.09
CA SER A 78 -22.58 -6.60 -9.88
C SER A 78 -21.92 -5.81 -8.75
N ILE A 79 -22.72 -5.11 -7.95
CA ILE A 79 -22.26 -4.36 -6.79
C ILE A 79 -23.10 -4.65 -5.54
N LEU A 80 -22.50 -4.50 -4.36
CA LEU A 80 -23.25 -4.12 -3.16
C LEU A 80 -23.15 -2.61 -2.99
N ALA A 81 -24.29 -1.97 -2.78
CA ALA A 81 -24.34 -0.54 -2.48
C ALA A 81 -23.99 -0.35 -1.01
N THR A 82 -22.94 0.43 -0.73
CA THR A 82 -22.42 0.60 0.62
C THR A 82 -22.88 1.92 1.23
N THR A 83 -23.43 1.85 2.43
CA THR A 83 -23.84 3.02 3.21
C THR A 83 -22.67 3.64 3.97
N MET A 84 -22.90 4.77 4.61
CA MET A 84 -22.00 5.38 5.60
C MET A 84 -22.72 5.50 6.94
N THR A 85 -21.94 5.66 8.01
CA THR A 85 -22.44 6.04 9.33
C THR A 85 -23.20 7.37 9.25
N ALA A 86 -24.48 7.36 9.62
CA ALA A 86 -25.34 8.54 9.53
C ALA A 86 -26.53 8.44 10.51
N PRO A 87 -27.30 9.53 10.72
CA PRO A 87 -28.57 9.45 11.43
C PRO A 87 -29.54 8.46 10.78
N PRO A 88 -30.43 7.79 11.54
CA PRO A 88 -31.33 6.76 11.01
C PRO A 88 -32.13 7.20 9.79
N GLU A 89 -32.63 8.44 9.77
CA GLU A 89 -33.42 8.97 8.66
C GLU A 89 -32.65 9.05 7.33
N ASP A 90 -31.34 9.21 7.39
CA ASP A 90 -30.47 9.22 6.20
C ASP A 90 -30.21 7.80 5.71
N ILE A 91 -29.95 6.87 6.63
CA ILE A 91 -29.76 5.46 6.31
C ILE A 91 -31.05 4.89 5.69
N GLU A 92 -32.21 5.12 6.30
CA GLU A 92 -33.50 4.66 5.79
C GLU A 92 -33.82 5.21 4.39
N ARG A 93 -33.48 6.48 4.13
CA ARG A 93 -33.63 7.10 2.80
C ARG A 93 -32.73 6.42 1.76
N ALA A 94 -31.47 6.19 2.10
CA ALA A 94 -30.51 5.51 1.23
C ALA A 94 -30.94 4.06 0.95
N LEU A 95 -31.29 3.30 1.98
CA LEU A 95 -31.77 1.92 1.88
C LEU A 95 -33.04 1.82 1.03
N SER A 96 -33.99 2.72 1.21
CA SER A 96 -35.23 2.72 0.40
C SER A 96 -34.92 2.88 -1.10
N ALA A 97 -33.97 3.75 -1.46
CA ALA A 97 -33.54 3.94 -2.84
C ALA A 97 -32.78 2.71 -3.37
N ILE A 98 -31.86 2.16 -2.58
CA ILE A 98 -31.10 0.96 -2.94
C ILE A 98 -32.05 -0.24 -3.13
N GLY A 99 -33.02 -0.43 -2.23
CA GLY A 99 -34.01 -1.50 -2.29
C GLY A 99 -34.91 -1.41 -3.52
N ALA A 100 -35.23 -0.20 -3.98
CA ALA A 100 -35.88 0.00 -5.27
C ALA A 100 -34.96 -0.39 -6.44
N ALA A 101 -33.71 0.05 -6.42
CA ALA A 101 -32.73 -0.24 -7.47
C ALA A 101 -32.34 -1.73 -7.55
N CYS A 102 -32.42 -2.48 -6.45
CA CYS A 102 -32.23 -3.94 -6.44
C CYS A 102 -33.28 -4.68 -7.28
N LYS A 103 -34.49 -4.12 -7.40
CA LYS A 103 -35.61 -4.74 -8.14
C LYS A 103 -35.49 -4.53 -9.65
N THR A 104 -34.81 -3.47 -10.09
CA THR A 104 -34.75 -3.08 -11.50
C THR A 104 -33.33 -2.70 -11.89
N ARG A 105 -32.79 -3.39 -12.90
CA ARG A 105 -31.49 -3.08 -13.49
C ARG A 105 -31.69 -2.22 -14.74
N GLY A 106 -31.11 -1.02 -14.77
CA GLY A 106 -31.11 -0.18 -15.97
C GLY A 106 -30.12 -0.67 -17.03
N LYS A 107 -30.28 -0.15 -18.25
CA LYS A 107 -29.41 -0.52 -19.38
C LYS A 107 -28.01 0.08 -19.17
N GLY A 108 -26.98 -0.76 -19.24
CA GLY A 108 -25.60 -0.31 -19.05
C GLY A 108 -25.22 -0.10 -17.58
N GLU A 109 -26.02 -0.63 -16.64
CA GLU A 109 -25.74 -0.58 -15.21
C GLU A 109 -25.24 -1.92 -14.68
N ALA A 110 -24.41 -1.88 -13.64
CA ALA A 110 -24.13 -3.03 -12.80
C ALA A 110 -25.41 -3.44 -12.05
N ARG A 111 -25.59 -4.73 -11.77
CA ARG A 111 -26.70 -5.19 -10.93
C ARG A 111 -26.39 -4.88 -9.47
N ILE A 112 -27.26 -4.15 -8.80
CA ILE A 112 -27.19 -3.98 -7.35
C ILE A 112 -27.80 -5.23 -6.70
N LEU A 113 -26.97 -5.99 -5.99
CA LEU A 113 -27.37 -7.28 -5.37
C LEU A 113 -27.98 -7.11 -3.98
N GLY A 114 -27.80 -5.93 -3.39
CA GLY A 114 -28.24 -5.57 -2.06
C GLY A 114 -27.32 -4.53 -1.44
N VAL A 115 -27.34 -4.50 -0.11
CA VAL A 115 -26.63 -3.51 0.70
C VAL A 115 -25.43 -4.14 1.39
N HIS A 116 -24.34 -3.37 1.44
CA HIS A 116 -23.32 -3.49 2.46
C HIS A 116 -23.55 -2.36 3.49
N LEU A 117 -24.00 -2.68 4.69
CA LEU A 117 -24.17 -1.70 5.75
C LEU A 117 -22.85 -1.48 6.47
N GLU A 118 -22.08 -0.48 6.00
CA GLU A 118 -20.85 -0.04 6.67
C GLU A 118 -21.16 1.13 7.61
N GLY A 119 -21.09 0.86 8.92
CA GLY A 119 -21.63 1.75 9.93
C GLY A 119 -23.16 1.67 10.06
N PRO A 120 -23.77 2.12 11.17
CA PRO A 120 -23.15 2.87 12.27
C PRO A 120 -22.59 1.99 13.40
N TYR A 121 -22.58 0.66 13.24
CA TYR A 121 -22.24 -0.32 14.29
C TYR A 121 -20.74 -0.55 14.48
N ILE A 122 -20.00 0.56 14.51
CA ILE A 122 -18.55 0.61 14.49
C ILE A 122 -18.01 1.36 15.70
N ASN A 123 -16.70 1.33 15.93
CA ASN A 123 -16.08 2.00 17.07
C ASN A 123 -15.79 3.47 16.77
N SER A 124 -16.24 4.37 17.65
CA SER A 124 -16.05 5.82 17.53
C SER A 124 -14.58 6.26 17.61
N ALA A 125 -13.69 5.45 18.17
CA ALA A 125 -12.24 5.69 18.16
C ALA A 125 -11.57 5.36 16.81
N LYS A 126 -12.29 4.67 15.91
CA LYS A 126 -11.78 4.13 14.64
C LYS A 126 -12.68 4.48 13.46
N LEU A 127 -13.23 5.70 13.49
CA LEU A 127 -14.12 6.22 12.44
C LEU A 127 -13.44 6.31 11.07
N GLY A 128 -12.17 6.72 11.01
CA GLY A 128 -11.54 7.06 9.72
C GLY A 128 -12.37 8.15 9.02
N ALA A 129 -12.95 7.83 7.86
CA ALA A 129 -13.83 8.72 7.11
C ALA A 129 -15.33 8.57 7.42
N GLN A 130 -15.69 7.74 8.39
CA GLN A 130 -17.07 7.59 8.86
C GLN A 130 -17.51 8.83 9.66
N PRO A 131 -18.68 9.44 9.39
CA PRO A 131 -19.23 10.49 10.23
C PRO A 131 -19.42 10.02 11.69
N PRO A 132 -19.37 10.91 12.69
CA PRO A 132 -19.39 10.53 14.12
C PRO A 132 -20.79 10.19 14.65
N PHE A 133 -21.53 9.34 13.94
CA PHE A 133 -22.83 8.79 14.37
C PHE A 133 -22.74 7.30 14.73
N ALA A 134 -21.53 6.83 15.07
CA ALA A 134 -21.31 5.47 15.53
C ALA A 134 -22.14 5.17 16.78
N LYS A 135 -22.77 3.99 16.83
CA LYS A 135 -23.65 3.58 17.91
C LYS A 135 -23.67 2.06 18.08
N GLU A 136 -24.16 1.63 19.24
CA GLU A 136 -24.43 0.22 19.52
C GLU A 136 -25.56 -0.31 18.62
N ALA A 137 -25.38 -1.55 18.18
CA ALA A 137 -26.32 -2.23 17.31
C ALA A 137 -27.40 -2.96 18.09
N THR A 138 -28.60 -3.04 17.51
CA THR A 138 -29.65 -3.95 17.99
C THR A 138 -30.17 -4.77 16.81
N LEU A 139 -30.48 -6.05 17.06
CA LEU A 139 -31.01 -6.93 16.02
C LEU A 139 -32.31 -6.37 15.40
N ALA A 140 -33.20 -5.82 16.24
CA ALA A 140 -34.46 -5.23 15.80
C ALA A 140 -34.28 -4.07 14.81
N GLU A 141 -33.21 -3.29 14.96
CA GLU A 141 -32.89 -2.21 14.02
C GLU A 141 -32.33 -2.75 12.70
N VAL A 142 -31.42 -3.73 12.74
CA VAL A 142 -30.91 -4.38 11.53
C VAL A 142 -32.06 -5.03 10.75
N GLU A 143 -32.98 -5.70 11.44
CA GLU A 143 -34.21 -6.25 10.85
C GLU A 143 -35.13 -5.17 10.27
N ALA A 144 -35.12 -3.94 10.82
CA ALA A 144 -35.85 -2.82 10.26
C ALA A 144 -35.24 -2.35 8.93
N TYR A 145 -33.92 -2.28 8.86
CA TYR A 145 -33.19 -1.96 7.65
C TYR A 145 -33.31 -3.04 6.56
N GLU A 146 -33.29 -4.32 6.93
CA GLU A 146 -33.50 -5.45 6.01
C GLU A 146 -34.85 -5.37 5.28
N ARG A 147 -35.89 -4.81 5.92
CA ARG A 147 -37.20 -4.61 5.28
C ARG A 147 -37.18 -3.57 4.16
N LEU A 148 -36.22 -2.64 4.18
CA LEU A 148 -36.08 -1.59 3.17
C LEU A 148 -35.26 -2.07 1.97
N ALA A 149 -34.17 -2.79 2.22
CA ALA A 149 -33.30 -3.33 1.20
C ALA A 149 -32.64 -4.63 1.67
N PRO A 150 -32.36 -5.58 0.74
CA PRO A 150 -31.75 -6.85 1.11
C PRO A 150 -30.30 -6.64 1.58
N MET A 151 -30.05 -6.89 2.87
CA MET A 151 -28.73 -6.83 3.48
C MET A 151 -27.93 -8.07 3.10
N ARG A 152 -26.74 -7.84 2.56
CA ARG A 152 -25.84 -8.93 2.17
C ARG A 152 -24.61 -8.96 3.05
N VAL A 153 -24.08 -7.78 3.36
CA VAL A 153 -22.89 -7.59 4.17
C VAL A 153 -23.15 -6.51 5.22
N ILE A 154 -22.59 -6.66 6.41
CA ILE A 154 -22.62 -5.66 7.47
C ILE A 154 -21.25 -5.58 8.14
N THR A 155 -20.71 -4.38 8.26
CA THR A 155 -19.43 -4.13 8.95
C THR A 155 -19.69 -3.79 10.41
N VAL A 156 -19.06 -4.53 11.33
CA VAL A 156 -19.29 -4.44 12.77
C VAL A 156 -17.96 -4.39 13.53
N ALA A 157 -17.87 -3.55 14.55
CA ALA A 157 -16.78 -3.59 15.53
C ALA A 157 -17.14 -4.59 16.66
N PRO A 158 -16.43 -5.73 16.78
CA PRO A 158 -16.86 -6.84 17.65
C PRO A 158 -16.68 -6.58 19.15
N GLU A 159 -15.79 -5.67 19.54
CA GLU A 159 -15.48 -5.33 20.93
C GLU A 159 -16.56 -4.50 21.64
N ILE A 160 -17.54 -4.00 20.89
CA ILE A 160 -18.66 -3.24 21.43
C ILE A 160 -19.64 -4.21 22.12
N HIS A 161 -20.15 -3.83 23.28
CA HIS A 161 -21.04 -4.66 24.08
C HIS A 161 -22.25 -5.14 23.26
N GLY A 162 -22.52 -6.45 23.29
CA GLY A 162 -23.64 -7.09 22.56
C GLY A 162 -23.38 -7.38 21.08
N HIS A 163 -22.27 -6.92 20.51
CA HIS A 163 -22.00 -7.13 19.08
C HIS A 163 -21.60 -8.57 18.74
N LEU A 164 -20.98 -9.34 19.63
CA LEU A 164 -20.65 -10.75 19.37
C LEU A 164 -21.92 -11.62 19.24
N GLU A 165 -22.92 -11.39 20.10
CA GLU A 165 -24.22 -12.05 20.01
C GLU A 165 -24.94 -11.64 18.72
N LEU A 166 -24.83 -10.36 18.34
CA LEU A 166 -25.36 -9.88 17.07
C LEU A 166 -24.67 -10.53 15.88
N VAL A 167 -23.34 -10.66 15.88
CA VAL A 167 -22.56 -11.32 14.82
C VAL A 167 -23.14 -12.71 14.57
N ARG A 168 -23.39 -13.47 15.64
CA ARG A 168 -23.98 -14.80 15.55
C ARG A 168 -25.40 -14.79 14.99
N ALA A 169 -26.26 -13.91 15.51
CA ALA A 169 -27.65 -13.81 15.06
C ALA A 169 -27.74 -13.44 13.56
N LEU A 170 -26.88 -12.54 13.09
CA LEU A 170 -26.85 -12.12 11.69
C LEU A 170 -26.26 -13.20 10.77
N ALA A 171 -25.21 -13.89 11.22
CA ALA A 171 -24.63 -15.01 10.50
C ALA A 171 -25.65 -16.17 10.34
N ASP A 172 -26.37 -16.50 11.40
CA ASP A 172 -27.44 -17.51 11.38
C ASP A 172 -28.62 -17.10 10.46
N ALA A 173 -28.88 -15.79 10.32
CA ALA A 173 -29.85 -15.24 9.38
C ALA A 173 -29.34 -15.18 7.92
N GLY A 174 -28.09 -15.58 7.67
CA GLY A 174 -27.48 -15.60 6.34
C GLY A 174 -26.90 -14.26 5.86
N ILE A 175 -26.80 -13.26 6.73
CA ILE A 175 -26.13 -11.98 6.47
C ILE A 175 -24.64 -12.15 6.75
N ARG A 176 -23.76 -11.72 5.84
CA ARG A 176 -22.31 -11.82 6.02
C ARG A 176 -21.83 -10.68 6.92
N VAL A 177 -21.37 -11.03 8.11
CA VAL A 177 -20.77 -10.04 9.02
C VAL A 177 -19.28 -9.91 8.72
N GLN A 178 -18.80 -8.70 8.53
CA GLN A 178 -17.38 -8.39 8.40
C GLN A 178 -16.91 -7.53 9.57
N VAL A 179 -15.67 -7.75 9.98
CA VAL A 179 -15.04 -6.99 11.07
C VAL A 179 -14.28 -5.79 10.50
N GLY A 180 -14.58 -4.59 10.97
CA GLY A 180 -13.97 -3.35 10.49
C GLY A 180 -14.24 -2.17 11.42
N HIS A 181 -13.52 -1.06 11.23
CA HIS A 181 -13.67 0.17 12.03
C HIS A 181 -13.70 -0.10 13.54
N THR A 182 -12.72 -0.85 14.01
CA THR A 182 -12.68 -1.49 15.33
C THR A 182 -11.40 -1.11 16.05
N SER A 183 -11.45 -0.98 17.38
CA SER A 183 -10.27 -0.93 18.26
C SER A 183 -10.02 -2.28 18.96
N GLY A 184 -10.71 -3.34 18.52
CA GLY A 184 -10.69 -4.65 19.12
C GLY A 184 -9.31 -5.30 19.09
N SER A 185 -9.06 -6.11 20.10
CA SER A 185 -7.86 -6.92 20.26
C SER A 185 -7.81 -8.08 19.25
N TYR A 186 -6.72 -8.82 19.28
CA TYR A 186 -6.61 -10.07 18.53
C TYR A 186 -7.68 -11.08 18.97
N GLU A 187 -7.90 -11.19 20.29
CA GLU A 187 -8.88 -12.08 20.91
C GLU A 187 -10.31 -11.72 20.50
N ASP A 188 -10.64 -10.44 20.40
CA ASP A 188 -11.96 -10.00 19.90
C ASP A 188 -12.17 -10.43 18.44
N GLY A 189 -11.13 -10.38 17.61
CA GLY A 189 -11.16 -10.87 16.23
C GLY A 189 -11.40 -12.37 16.14
N LEU A 190 -10.72 -13.17 16.97
CA LEU A 190 -10.97 -14.62 17.07
C LEU A 190 -12.40 -14.90 17.53
N ALA A 191 -12.86 -14.22 18.58
CA ALA A 191 -14.21 -14.37 19.09
C ALA A 191 -15.26 -14.04 18.01
N ALA A 192 -15.04 -12.99 17.22
CA ALA A 192 -15.93 -12.64 16.11
C ALA A 192 -16.00 -13.76 15.06
N LEU A 193 -14.85 -14.34 14.67
CA LEU A 193 -14.81 -15.47 13.74
C LEU A 193 -15.51 -16.72 14.30
N GLU A 194 -15.30 -17.03 15.57
CA GLU A 194 -16.00 -18.12 16.27
C GLU A 194 -17.53 -17.92 16.33
N HIS A 195 -17.97 -16.66 16.38
CA HIS A 195 -19.38 -16.28 16.35
C HIS A 195 -19.94 -16.18 14.91
N GLY A 196 -19.15 -16.50 13.88
CA GLY A 196 -19.63 -16.58 12.50
C GLY A 196 -19.34 -15.35 11.64
N ALA A 197 -18.46 -14.45 12.07
CA ALA A 197 -17.94 -13.41 11.18
C ALA A 197 -17.34 -14.03 9.91
N ALA A 198 -17.73 -13.51 8.75
CA ALA A 198 -17.36 -14.04 7.45
C ALA A 198 -15.99 -13.54 6.96
N GLY A 199 -15.49 -12.43 7.50
CA GLY A 199 -14.22 -11.85 7.10
C GLY A 199 -13.95 -10.47 7.70
N PHE A 200 -13.06 -9.71 7.05
CA PHE A 200 -12.60 -8.40 7.50
C PHE A 200 -12.80 -7.36 6.40
N THR A 201 -13.34 -6.20 6.77
CA THR A 201 -13.57 -5.05 5.89
C THR A 201 -12.24 -4.34 5.63
N HIS A 202 -12.00 -3.94 4.37
CA HIS A 202 -10.81 -3.24 3.86
C HIS A 202 -9.52 -3.41 4.71
N LEU A 203 -9.02 -4.65 4.78
CA LEU A 203 -7.92 -5.08 5.64
C LEU A 203 -6.78 -4.04 5.74
N PHE A 204 -6.26 -3.88 6.96
CA PHE A 204 -5.29 -2.86 7.41
C PHE A 204 -5.87 -1.48 7.74
N ASN A 205 -7.00 -1.09 7.14
CA ASN A 205 -7.58 0.24 7.32
C ASN A 205 -8.52 0.27 8.54
N ALA A 206 -8.49 1.39 9.29
CA ALA A 206 -9.36 1.63 10.44
C ALA A 206 -9.42 0.50 11.50
N MET A 207 -8.32 -0.23 11.70
CA MET A 207 -8.21 -1.33 12.69
C MET A 207 -6.82 -1.34 13.36
N PRO A 208 -6.58 -2.06 14.47
CA PRO A 208 -5.26 -2.18 15.07
C PRO A 208 -4.32 -3.01 14.19
N GLY A 209 -3.12 -2.47 13.97
CA GLY A 209 -2.09 -3.10 13.15
C GLY A 209 -1.47 -4.33 13.81
N LEU A 210 -0.63 -5.03 13.05
CA LEU A 210 0.11 -6.19 13.54
C LEU A 210 1.33 -5.75 14.36
N HIS A 211 1.34 -6.10 15.64
CA HIS A 211 2.53 -6.04 16.50
C HIS A 211 2.79 -7.43 17.10
N HIS A 212 4.05 -7.85 17.25
CA HIS A 212 4.38 -9.24 17.59
C HIS A 212 3.86 -9.72 18.96
N ARG A 213 3.59 -8.80 19.90
CA ARG A 213 2.99 -9.12 21.21
C ARG A 213 1.52 -8.79 21.34
N GLU A 214 1.04 -7.91 20.47
CA GLU A 214 -0.34 -7.47 20.44
C GLU A 214 -0.75 -7.51 18.98
N PRO A 215 -1.07 -8.69 18.44
CA PRO A 215 -1.23 -8.86 17.00
C PRO A 215 -2.38 -8.02 16.43
N GLY A 216 -3.29 -7.56 17.29
CA GLY A 216 -4.42 -6.72 16.91
C GLY A 216 -5.34 -7.41 15.92
N MET A 217 -6.22 -6.61 15.32
CA MET A 217 -7.20 -7.13 14.35
C MET A 217 -6.55 -7.57 13.04
N VAL A 218 -5.49 -6.88 12.59
CA VAL A 218 -4.71 -7.31 11.41
C VAL A 218 -4.06 -8.67 11.66
N GLY A 219 -3.54 -8.92 12.85
CA GLY A 219 -2.99 -10.24 13.21
C GLY A 219 -4.05 -11.33 13.26
N ALA A 220 -5.26 -11.03 13.76
CA ALA A 220 -6.37 -11.97 13.75
C ALA A 220 -6.76 -12.35 12.32
N ALA A 221 -6.85 -11.35 11.44
CA ALA A 221 -7.16 -11.56 10.03
C ALA A 221 -6.09 -12.40 9.31
N LEU A 222 -4.81 -12.01 9.42
CA LEU A 222 -3.73 -12.71 8.72
C LEU A 222 -3.51 -14.14 9.25
N ALA A 223 -3.83 -14.41 10.52
CA ALA A 223 -3.64 -15.73 11.10
C ALA A 223 -4.83 -16.67 10.87
N HIS A 224 -6.07 -16.16 10.81
CA HIS A 224 -7.27 -17.01 10.89
C HIS A 224 -8.35 -16.73 9.83
N ALA A 225 -8.30 -15.60 9.12
CA ALA A 225 -9.35 -15.29 8.16
C ALA A 225 -9.32 -16.25 6.96
N GLN A 226 -10.50 -16.72 6.56
CA GLN A 226 -10.68 -17.36 5.27
C GLN A 226 -10.87 -16.32 4.16
N TYR A 227 -11.60 -15.24 4.45
CA TYR A 227 -11.92 -14.15 3.53
C TYR A 227 -11.55 -12.80 4.14
N ALA A 228 -11.04 -11.89 3.32
CA ALA A 228 -10.88 -10.49 3.69
C ALA A 228 -10.90 -9.60 2.45
N GLU A 229 -11.40 -8.38 2.65
CA GLU A 229 -11.37 -7.31 1.66
C GLU A 229 -10.00 -6.66 1.60
N ILE A 230 -9.59 -6.23 0.42
CA ILE A 230 -8.42 -5.38 0.25
C ILE A 230 -8.66 -4.31 -0.83
N ILE A 231 -8.14 -3.11 -0.62
CA ILE A 231 -8.19 -1.99 -1.57
C ILE A 231 -6.82 -1.89 -2.27
N PRO A 232 -6.66 -2.42 -3.50
CA PRO A 232 -5.37 -2.44 -4.20
C PRO A 232 -5.15 -1.17 -5.05
N ASP A 233 -5.43 0.02 -4.51
CA ASP A 233 -5.15 1.30 -5.19
C ASP A 233 -3.70 1.77 -5.02
N LEU A 234 -2.92 1.03 -4.23
CA LEU A 234 -1.52 1.29 -3.87
C LEU A 234 -1.31 2.53 -2.99
N LEU A 235 -2.41 3.15 -2.51
CA LEU A 235 -2.41 4.27 -1.57
C LEU A 235 -2.89 3.83 -0.19
N HIS A 236 -3.99 3.07 -0.13
CA HIS A 236 -4.52 2.49 1.10
C HIS A 236 -3.58 1.41 1.65
N VAL A 237 -3.13 0.52 0.76
CA VAL A 237 -2.30 -0.62 1.14
C VAL A 237 -1.04 -0.65 0.29
N HIS A 238 0.11 -0.60 0.97
CA HIS A 238 1.41 -0.73 0.32
C HIS A 238 1.49 -2.09 -0.41
N PRO A 239 2.10 -2.18 -1.62
CA PRO A 239 2.22 -3.43 -2.37
C PRO A 239 2.81 -4.61 -1.57
N GLY A 240 3.73 -4.32 -0.64
CA GLY A 240 4.28 -5.32 0.28
C GLY A 240 3.24 -5.92 1.23
N ALA A 241 2.33 -5.10 1.78
CA ALA A 241 1.27 -5.56 2.66
C ALA A 241 0.19 -6.34 1.91
N ILE A 242 -0.12 -5.95 0.66
CA ILE A 242 -0.98 -6.74 -0.23
C ILE A 242 -0.41 -8.15 -0.43
N LYS A 243 0.90 -8.27 -0.66
CA LYS A 243 1.58 -9.57 -0.81
C LYS A 243 1.55 -10.41 0.46
N VAL A 244 1.65 -9.78 1.64
CA VAL A 244 1.49 -10.48 2.93
C VAL A 244 0.07 -11.05 3.02
N ALA A 245 -0.95 -10.22 2.79
CA ALA A 245 -2.34 -10.65 2.82
C ALA A 245 -2.63 -11.79 1.83
N LEU A 246 -2.11 -11.71 0.59
CA LEU A 246 -2.27 -12.75 -0.44
C LEU A 246 -1.66 -14.10 -0.04
N ARG A 247 -0.59 -14.10 0.76
CA ARG A 247 0.05 -15.33 1.25
C ARG A 247 -0.65 -15.91 2.47
N SER A 248 -1.33 -15.06 3.23
CA SER A 248 -1.92 -15.41 4.52
C SER A 248 -3.39 -15.77 4.43
N ILE A 249 -4.16 -15.14 3.54
CA ILE A 249 -5.62 -15.25 3.49
C ILE A 249 -6.03 -15.97 2.19
N PRO A 250 -6.57 -17.21 2.27
CA PRO A 250 -6.85 -18.05 1.10
C PRO A 250 -7.79 -17.42 0.07
N HIS A 251 -8.79 -16.68 0.55
CA HIS A 251 -9.79 -16.02 -0.28
C HIS A 251 -9.76 -14.51 -0.08
N LEU A 252 -8.56 -13.92 -0.15
CA LEU A 252 -8.42 -12.47 -0.24
C LEU A 252 -9.06 -11.98 -1.55
N PHE A 253 -9.91 -10.95 -1.46
CA PHE A 253 -10.59 -10.40 -2.63
C PHE A 253 -10.56 -8.87 -2.65
N CYS A 254 -10.56 -8.32 -3.86
CA CYS A 254 -10.47 -6.88 -4.07
C CYS A 254 -11.83 -6.22 -3.92
N VAL A 255 -11.81 -5.03 -3.32
CA VAL A 255 -12.92 -4.09 -3.33
C VAL A 255 -12.41 -2.73 -3.76
N THR A 256 -13.31 -1.88 -4.27
CA THR A 256 -12.88 -0.52 -4.61
C THR A 256 -12.92 0.41 -3.41
N ASP A 257 -13.92 0.27 -2.53
CA ASP A 257 -14.22 1.31 -1.54
C ASP A 257 -14.36 2.68 -2.22
N SER A 258 -14.98 2.68 -3.42
CA SER A 258 -15.01 3.87 -4.27
C SER A 258 -16.02 4.89 -3.74
N THR A 259 -15.67 6.17 -3.82
CA THR A 259 -16.51 7.29 -3.40
C THR A 259 -17.12 8.04 -4.59
N ALA A 260 -17.93 9.07 -4.33
CA ALA A 260 -18.46 9.99 -5.34
C ALA A 260 -17.37 10.56 -6.29
N ALA A 261 -16.12 10.62 -5.83
CA ALA A 261 -14.98 11.11 -6.60
C ALA A 261 -14.48 10.14 -7.71
N ALA A 262 -14.93 8.88 -7.70
CA ALA A 262 -14.60 7.92 -8.75
C ALA A 262 -15.21 8.36 -10.10
N GLY A 263 -14.40 8.32 -11.17
CA GLY A 263 -14.81 8.79 -12.49
C GLY A 263 -14.95 10.32 -12.65
N MET A 264 -14.60 11.10 -11.62
CA MET A 264 -14.73 12.57 -11.62
C MET A 264 -13.36 13.29 -11.65
N PRO A 265 -13.25 14.56 -12.06
CA PRO A 265 -12.00 15.32 -11.97
C PRO A 265 -11.57 15.60 -10.52
N ASP A 266 -10.34 16.07 -10.31
CA ASP A 266 -9.90 16.54 -8.98
C ASP A 266 -10.81 17.69 -8.48
N GLY A 267 -11.20 17.66 -7.21
CA GLY A 267 -12.23 18.55 -6.67
C GLY A 267 -12.76 18.13 -5.31
N GLU A 268 -13.80 18.84 -4.86
CA GLU A 268 -14.52 18.56 -3.62
C GLU A 268 -15.74 17.69 -3.90
N TYR A 269 -15.94 16.67 -3.07
CA TYR A 269 -17.04 15.73 -3.14
C TYR A 269 -17.60 15.47 -1.75
N MET A 270 -18.81 14.94 -1.69
CA MET A 270 -19.39 14.45 -0.44
C MET A 270 -19.12 12.96 -0.28
N LEU A 271 -18.79 12.55 0.93
CA LEU A 271 -18.81 11.17 1.40
C LEU A 271 -19.71 11.10 2.63
N GLY A 272 -20.94 10.63 2.43
CA GLY A 272 -22.02 10.84 3.40
C GLY A 272 -22.21 12.33 3.75
N ARG A 273 -21.94 12.71 5.01
CA ARG A 273 -22.01 14.11 5.47
C ARG A 273 -20.65 14.82 5.54
N GLN A 274 -19.55 14.17 5.11
CA GLN A 274 -18.21 14.75 5.12
C GLN A 274 -17.84 15.30 3.74
N VAL A 275 -17.14 16.44 3.73
CA VAL A 275 -16.49 16.94 2.52
C VAL A 275 -15.13 16.25 2.38
N VAL A 276 -14.90 15.64 1.23
CA VAL A 276 -13.64 14.99 0.88
C VAL A 276 -13.04 15.64 -0.36
N HIS A 277 -11.71 15.65 -0.43
CA HIS A 277 -10.94 16.24 -1.52
C HIS A 277 -10.27 15.15 -2.34
N LYS A 278 -10.57 15.12 -3.64
CA LYS A 278 -9.83 14.31 -4.59
C LYS A 278 -8.59 15.07 -5.06
N CYS A 279 -7.42 14.51 -4.80
CA CYS A 279 -6.15 15.03 -5.30
C CYS A 279 -5.09 13.92 -5.35
N MET A 280 -4.10 14.06 -6.25
CA MET A 280 -2.95 13.13 -6.32
C MET A 280 -3.34 11.65 -6.45
N GLY A 281 -4.48 11.36 -7.10
CA GLY A 281 -4.97 9.99 -7.29
C GLY A 281 -5.67 9.35 -6.08
N GLY A 282 -5.85 10.07 -4.98
CA GLY A 282 -6.56 9.59 -3.78
C GLY A 282 -7.65 10.56 -3.30
N VAL A 283 -8.43 10.13 -2.31
CA VAL A 283 -9.48 10.92 -1.66
C VAL A 283 -9.12 11.10 -0.20
N ARG A 284 -9.18 12.34 0.29
CA ARG A 284 -8.75 12.67 1.65
C ARG A 284 -9.71 13.63 2.35
N LEU A 285 -9.82 13.49 3.66
CA LEU A 285 -10.38 14.53 4.53
C LEU A 285 -9.43 15.74 4.61
N ALA A 286 -9.94 16.84 5.17
CA ALA A 286 -9.17 18.06 5.36
C ALA A 286 -7.90 17.89 6.22
N ASP A 287 -7.88 16.87 7.09
CA ASP A 287 -6.73 16.53 7.94
C ASP A 287 -5.71 15.60 7.26
N GLY A 288 -5.96 15.19 6.01
CA GLY A 288 -5.10 14.31 5.23
C GLY A 288 -5.41 12.82 5.35
N THR A 289 -6.35 12.42 6.23
CA THR A 289 -6.83 11.04 6.37
C THR A 289 -7.41 10.54 5.05
N LEU A 290 -7.06 9.32 4.63
CA LEU A 290 -7.66 8.70 3.44
C LEU A 290 -9.15 8.43 3.68
N ALA A 291 -9.98 8.72 2.68
CA ALA A 291 -11.42 8.71 2.80
C ALA A 291 -12.08 8.03 1.60
N GLY A 292 -12.11 6.70 1.65
CA GLY A 292 -12.41 5.84 0.51
C GLY A 292 -11.43 6.08 -0.65
N SER A 293 -11.79 5.59 -1.84
CA SER A 293 -10.93 5.62 -3.02
C SER A 293 -11.60 6.24 -4.25
N THR A 294 -10.83 6.39 -5.32
CA THR A 294 -11.35 6.60 -6.69
C THR A 294 -11.13 5.37 -7.58
N LEU A 295 -10.91 4.20 -6.98
CA LEU A 295 -10.56 2.96 -7.66
C LEU A 295 -11.75 2.42 -8.45
N THR A 296 -11.46 1.75 -9.55
CA THR A 296 -12.40 0.93 -10.32
C THR A 296 -11.83 -0.48 -10.46
N MET A 297 -12.67 -1.50 -10.61
CA MET A 297 -12.22 -2.90 -10.55
C MET A 297 -11.23 -3.29 -11.67
N ASP A 298 -11.35 -2.70 -12.86
CA ASP A 298 -10.36 -2.85 -13.93
C ASP A 298 -8.98 -2.27 -13.54
N GLN A 299 -8.96 -1.13 -12.87
CA GLN A 299 -7.73 -0.53 -12.36
C GLN A 299 -7.16 -1.34 -11.17
N ALA A 300 -8.02 -1.86 -10.29
CA ALA A 300 -7.63 -2.77 -9.22
C ALA A 300 -6.89 -3.99 -9.77
N LEU A 301 -7.43 -4.62 -10.83
CA LEU A 301 -6.78 -5.72 -11.53
C LEU A 301 -5.42 -5.33 -12.12
N ARG A 302 -5.34 -4.15 -12.78
CA ARG A 302 -4.08 -3.65 -13.35
C ARG A 302 -3.01 -3.38 -12.30
N ASN A 303 -3.39 -2.90 -11.12
CA ASN A 303 -2.45 -2.59 -10.03
C ASN A 303 -1.81 -3.86 -9.43
N LEU A 304 -2.46 -5.01 -9.55
CA LEU A 304 -1.95 -6.28 -9.02
C LEU A 304 -0.95 -6.98 -9.97
N VAL A 305 -0.75 -6.47 -11.19
CA VAL A 305 0.14 -7.08 -12.20
C VAL A 305 1.31 -6.14 -12.57
N SER A 306 2.56 -6.66 -12.63
CA SER A 306 3.75 -5.88 -13.08
C SER A 306 4.81 -6.75 -13.77
N VAL A 307 5.63 -6.15 -14.66
CA VAL A 307 6.69 -6.78 -15.48
C VAL A 307 8.03 -6.03 -15.31
N GLU A 308 9.17 -6.72 -15.09
CA GLU A 308 10.50 -6.11 -14.86
C GLU A 308 11.21 -5.64 -16.16
N GLY A 309 11.95 -4.50 -16.10
CA GLY A 309 12.64 -3.86 -17.24
C GLY A 309 12.05 -2.51 -17.68
N VAL A 310 10.90 -2.18 -17.12
CA VAL A 310 10.11 -0.96 -17.35
C VAL A 310 10.28 -0.10 -16.10
N ARG A 311 11.39 0.68 -16.02
CA ARG A 311 11.70 1.55 -14.87
C ARG A 311 11.45 3.01 -15.17
N GLU A 312 10.77 3.69 -14.25
CA GLU A 312 10.65 5.15 -14.22
C GLU A 312 11.96 5.80 -13.77
N ASN A 313 12.42 6.82 -14.50
CA ASN A 313 13.66 7.54 -14.18
C ASN A 313 13.32 8.97 -13.72
N PRO A 314 13.69 9.37 -12.49
CA PRO A 314 13.44 10.73 -12.04
C PRO A 314 14.33 11.71 -12.79
N LEU A 315 13.74 12.83 -13.20
CA LEU A 315 14.43 13.95 -13.81
C LEU A 315 14.32 15.18 -12.90
N VAL A 316 15.40 15.95 -12.82
CA VAL A 316 15.46 17.20 -12.06
C VAL A 316 16.08 18.32 -12.89
N GLY A 317 15.61 19.53 -12.69
CA GLY A 317 16.12 20.73 -13.35
C GLY A 317 16.04 21.94 -12.42
N TYR A 318 16.88 22.92 -12.72
CA TYR A 318 16.86 24.23 -12.07
C TYR A 318 16.42 25.27 -13.09
N GLY A 319 15.36 26.00 -12.78
CA GLY A 319 14.70 26.91 -13.71
C GLY A 319 14.36 28.27 -13.10
N LEU A 320 13.82 29.14 -13.95
CA LEU A 320 13.29 30.45 -13.55
C LEU A 320 11.82 30.54 -13.94
N VAL A 321 10.99 30.98 -13.00
CA VAL A 321 9.60 31.37 -13.27
C VAL A 321 9.52 32.88 -13.32
N VAL A 322 8.98 33.42 -14.41
CA VAL A 322 8.82 34.87 -14.65
C VAL A 322 7.34 35.24 -14.79
N GLY A 323 7.03 36.54 -14.75
CA GLY A 323 5.65 37.03 -14.89
C GLY A 323 4.85 37.01 -13.58
N LEU A 324 5.54 36.80 -12.45
CA LEU A 324 4.92 36.83 -11.13
C LEU A 324 4.53 38.27 -10.76
N ASN A 325 3.38 38.47 -10.13
CA ASN A 325 2.86 39.78 -9.75
C ASN A 325 3.39 40.21 -8.36
N GLY A 326 4.68 40.48 -8.25
CA GLY A 326 5.32 40.87 -6.99
C GLY A 326 5.41 39.76 -5.93
N SER A 327 5.15 38.51 -6.33
CA SER A 327 5.13 37.31 -5.48
C SER A 327 6.35 36.40 -5.64
N GLY A 328 7.32 36.77 -6.49
CA GLY A 328 8.61 36.09 -6.64
C GLY A 328 9.55 36.30 -5.47
N ASP A 329 10.80 35.86 -5.64
CA ASP A 329 11.79 35.84 -4.56
C ASP A 329 12.15 37.26 -4.08
N SER A 330 12.42 37.38 -2.80
CA SER A 330 12.89 38.63 -2.20
C SER A 330 14.35 38.90 -2.56
N THR A 331 14.76 40.16 -2.40
CA THR A 331 16.14 40.59 -2.64
C THR A 331 17.15 39.96 -1.66
N GLN A 332 16.70 39.28 -0.61
CA GLN A 332 17.57 38.55 0.32
C GLN A 332 18.02 37.21 -0.28
N VAL A 333 17.27 36.68 -1.24
CA VAL A 333 17.58 35.43 -1.96
C VAL A 333 18.53 35.73 -3.12
N LYS A 334 19.84 35.62 -2.85
CA LYS A 334 20.89 36.00 -3.82
C LYS A 334 20.95 35.11 -5.08
N PHE A 335 20.48 33.87 -5.00
CA PHE A 335 20.58 32.92 -6.12
C PHE A 335 19.61 33.23 -7.26
N ALA A 336 18.40 33.73 -6.98
CA ALA A 336 17.44 34.11 -8.03
C ALA A 336 17.96 35.29 -8.86
N SER A 337 18.43 36.34 -8.19
CA SER A 337 19.07 37.50 -8.84
C SER A 337 20.29 37.08 -9.66
N GLN A 338 21.18 36.26 -9.10
CA GLN A 338 22.35 35.74 -9.84
C GLN A 338 21.94 34.92 -11.08
N SER A 339 20.88 34.14 -10.98
CA SER A 339 20.40 33.31 -12.10
C SER A 339 19.84 34.16 -13.24
N VAL A 340 19.10 35.21 -12.92
CA VAL A 340 18.64 36.20 -13.90
C VAL A 340 19.83 36.93 -14.55
N LEU A 341 20.83 37.33 -13.77
CA LEU A 341 22.04 37.97 -14.29
C LEU A 341 22.79 37.04 -15.27
N ASN A 342 22.93 35.75 -14.92
CA ASN A 342 23.57 34.76 -15.78
C ASN A 342 22.78 34.53 -17.08
N MET A 343 21.45 34.46 -17.01
CA MET A 343 20.57 34.37 -18.17
C MET A 343 20.75 35.58 -19.10
N LEU A 344 20.70 36.81 -18.56
CA LEU A 344 20.86 38.03 -19.35
C LEU A 344 22.24 38.11 -20.03
N LYS A 345 23.30 37.67 -19.35
CA LYS A 345 24.65 37.54 -19.94
C LYS A 345 24.67 36.55 -21.10
N GLN A 346 23.96 35.42 -20.99
CA GLN A 346 23.85 34.43 -22.07
C GLN A 346 23.17 34.99 -23.33
N PHE A 347 22.27 35.98 -23.18
CA PHE A 347 21.67 36.73 -24.28
C PHE A 347 22.47 37.97 -24.72
N GLY A 348 23.71 38.15 -24.22
CA GLY A 348 24.61 39.23 -24.66
C GLY A 348 24.33 40.60 -24.02
N VAL A 349 23.50 40.66 -22.98
CA VAL A 349 23.20 41.93 -22.28
C VAL A 349 24.37 42.33 -21.38
N LYS A 350 24.94 43.52 -21.61
CA LYS A 350 25.97 44.12 -20.74
C LYS A 350 25.29 44.85 -19.57
N LEU A 351 25.61 44.43 -18.34
CA LEU A 351 25.05 45.00 -17.13
C LEU A 351 26.08 45.88 -16.42
N PRO A 352 25.70 47.05 -15.86
CA PRO A 352 26.59 47.88 -15.04
C PRO A 352 27.02 47.15 -13.76
N GLU A 353 28.27 47.33 -13.33
CA GLU A 353 28.77 46.72 -12.09
C GLU A 353 28.03 47.29 -10.85
N GLY A 354 27.61 46.40 -9.93
CA GLY A 354 27.08 46.79 -8.61
C GLY A 354 25.58 47.05 -8.50
N GLN A 355 24.76 46.75 -9.53
CA GLN A 355 23.29 46.82 -9.41
C GLN A 355 22.66 45.44 -9.14
N ASP A 356 22.03 45.29 -7.97
CA ASP A 356 21.17 44.14 -7.66
C ASP A 356 19.84 44.27 -8.42
N ALA A 357 19.53 43.28 -9.26
CA ALA A 357 18.22 43.20 -9.91
C ALA A 357 17.14 42.92 -8.85
N LYS A 358 16.36 43.94 -8.46
CA LYS A 358 15.24 43.80 -7.52
C LYS A 358 14.08 43.07 -8.18
N ASN A 359 14.03 41.74 -8.08
CA ASN A 359 13.11 40.93 -8.87
C ASN A 359 12.06 40.21 -8.02
N LYS A 360 11.07 40.94 -7.49
CA LYS A 360 9.85 40.32 -6.94
C LYS A 360 8.94 39.68 -8.01
N ASN A 361 9.33 39.74 -9.28
CA ASN A 361 8.56 39.20 -10.41
C ASN A 361 9.18 37.93 -11.00
N VAL A 362 10.23 37.41 -10.36
CA VAL A 362 10.95 36.20 -10.77
C VAL A 362 11.16 35.32 -9.55
N ALA A 363 11.03 34.00 -9.72
CA ALA A 363 11.38 33.02 -8.69
C ALA A 363 12.35 31.99 -9.28
N ALA A 364 13.37 31.64 -8.50
CA ALA A 364 14.19 30.46 -8.74
C ALA A 364 13.41 29.21 -8.33
N VAL A 365 13.36 28.22 -9.21
CA VAL A 365 12.54 27.02 -9.01
C VAL A 365 13.32 25.74 -9.26
N MET A 366 12.95 24.71 -8.52
CA MET A 366 13.27 23.33 -8.85
C MET A 366 12.15 22.74 -9.69
N VAL A 367 12.55 22.04 -10.73
CA VAL A 367 11.66 21.42 -11.70
C VAL A 367 11.89 19.92 -11.64
N SER A 368 10.84 19.14 -11.39
CA SER A 368 10.91 17.68 -11.33
C SER A 368 9.92 17.05 -12.30
N ALA A 369 10.33 15.93 -12.88
CA ALA A 369 9.49 15.11 -13.75
C ALA A 369 9.89 13.64 -13.59
N VAL A 370 9.01 12.75 -14.03
CA VAL A 370 9.29 11.31 -14.11
C VAL A 370 9.35 10.93 -15.57
N PHE A 371 10.47 10.37 -16.02
CA PHE A 371 10.65 9.81 -17.36
C PHE A 371 10.08 8.39 -17.37
N PRO A 372 8.96 8.13 -18.07
CA PRO A 372 8.39 6.79 -18.11
C PRO A 372 9.18 5.87 -19.05
N PRO A 373 9.32 4.59 -18.71
CA PRO A 373 10.02 3.61 -19.54
C PRO A 373 9.39 3.48 -20.93
N GLY A 374 10.23 3.34 -21.96
CA GLY A 374 9.79 3.16 -23.36
C GLY A 374 9.35 4.45 -24.06
N TYR A 375 9.35 5.60 -23.37
CA TYR A 375 9.08 6.88 -24.01
C TYR A 375 10.22 7.29 -24.94
N ARG A 376 9.85 7.87 -26.09
CA ARG A 376 10.72 8.25 -27.19
C ARG A 376 10.84 9.75 -27.36
N ARG A 377 11.85 10.17 -28.11
CA ARG A 377 12.06 11.58 -28.43
C ARG A 377 10.80 12.21 -29.05
N GLY A 378 10.44 13.39 -28.59
CA GLY A 378 9.26 14.15 -29.03
C GLY A 378 7.98 13.87 -28.25
N GLN A 379 7.95 12.87 -27.36
CA GLN A 379 6.83 12.69 -26.45
C GLN A 379 6.90 13.69 -25.28
N ALA A 380 5.74 14.10 -24.79
CA ALA A 380 5.62 15.04 -23.68
C ALA A 380 5.37 14.31 -22.35
N ILE A 381 5.89 14.88 -21.28
CA ILE A 381 5.71 14.42 -19.89
C ILE A 381 5.32 15.60 -19.00
N ASP A 382 4.64 15.30 -17.92
CA ASP A 382 4.23 16.30 -16.94
C ASP A 382 5.39 16.76 -16.08
N VAL A 383 5.31 18.03 -15.65
CA VAL A 383 6.37 18.66 -14.88
C VAL A 383 5.79 19.35 -13.65
N THR A 384 6.43 19.14 -12.52
CA THR A 384 6.15 19.85 -11.27
C THR A 384 7.23 20.91 -11.04
N VAL A 385 6.80 22.12 -10.70
CA VAL A 385 7.66 23.27 -10.47
C VAL A 385 7.46 23.75 -9.04
N SER A 386 8.53 23.82 -8.25
CA SER A 386 8.50 24.24 -6.85
C SER A 386 9.46 25.39 -6.62
N SER A 387 9.04 26.40 -5.86
CA SER A 387 9.92 27.49 -5.43
C SER A 387 11.12 26.95 -4.65
N LEU A 388 12.32 27.39 -5.01
CA LEU A 388 13.55 27.13 -4.24
C LEU A 388 13.82 28.24 -3.22
N GLY A 389 13.36 29.46 -3.51
CA GLY A 389 13.50 30.63 -2.65
C GLY A 389 12.26 30.92 -1.79
N ASP A 390 12.13 32.19 -1.39
CA ASP A 390 11.08 32.69 -0.52
C ASP A 390 9.89 33.32 -1.28
N ALA A 391 9.73 32.99 -2.56
CA ALA A 391 8.56 33.39 -3.36
C ALA A 391 7.26 33.08 -2.61
N LYS A 392 6.38 34.08 -2.55
CA LYS A 392 5.06 33.98 -1.91
C LYS A 392 4.06 33.19 -2.75
N SER A 393 4.21 33.23 -4.07
CA SER A 393 3.37 32.46 -5.00
C SER A 393 4.00 32.36 -6.38
N LEU A 394 3.85 31.19 -7.01
CA LEU A 394 4.18 30.95 -8.42
C LEU A 394 2.99 31.17 -9.37
N ARG A 395 1.83 31.61 -8.86
CA ARG A 395 0.61 31.80 -9.63
C ARG A 395 0.81 32.85 -10.73
N GLY A 396 0.31 32.54 -11.93
CA GLY A 396 0.42 33.41 -13.10
C GLY A 396 1.83 33.45 -13.69
N GLY A 397 2.75 32.66 -13.14
CA GLY A 397 4.11 32.56 -13.64
C GLY A 397 4.22 31.65 -14.86
N THR A 398 5.26 31.89 -15.65
CA THR A 398 5.69 31.05 -16.77
C THR A 398 7.09 30.51 -16.48
N LEU A 399 7.25 29.19 -16.54
CA LEU A 399 8.54 28.54 -16.49
C LEU A 399 9.28 28.81 -17.80
N LEU A 400 10.45 29.41 -17.70
CA LEU A 400 11.38 29.53 -18.83
C LEU A 400 12.01 28.19 -19.16
N LEU A 401 12.46 28.03 -20.40
CA LEU A 401 13.07 26.80 -20.91
C LEU A 401 14.11 26.25 -19.91
N THR A 402 13.81 25.09 -19.34
CA THR A 402 14.57 24.45 -18.27
C THR A 402 14.97 23.05 -18.70
N GLN A 403 16.26 22.75 -18.61
CA GLN A 403 16.78 21.41 -18.92
C GLN A 403 16.54 20.47 -17.73
N LEU A 404 15.93 19.32 -18.00
CA LEU A 404 15.75 18.26 -17.02
C LEU A 404 16.79 17.18 -17.22
N ARG A 405 17.49 16.86 -16.13
CA ARG A 405 18.62 15.94 -16.09
C ARG A 405 18.31 14.72 -15.25
N ALA A 406 18.84 13.57 -15.63
CA ALA A 406 18.82 12.37 -14.80
C ALA A 406 20.07 12.34 -13.90
N ALA A 407 20.25 11.25 -13.15
CA ALA A 407 21.38 11.06 -12.23
C ALA A 407 22.77 11.03 -12.91
N ASP A 408 22.83 10.73 -14.20
CA ASP A 408 24.04 10.79 -15.03
C ASP A 408 24.40 12.23 -15.45
N ASN A 409 23.60 13.22 -15.02
CA ASN A 409 23.75 14.64 -15.33
C ASN A 409 23.54 14.99 -16.82
N GLU A 410 23.05 14.06 -17.65
CA GLU A 410 22.70 14.30 -19.04
C GLU A 410 21.29 14.87 -19.17
N ILE A 411 21.03 15.62 -20.25
CA ILE A 411 19.72 16.25 -20.48
C ILE A 411 18.81 15.25 -21.19
N TYR A 412 17.68 14.94 -20.58
CA TYR A 412 16.69 14.00 -21.12
C TYR A 412 15.44 14.69 -21.64
N ALA A 413 15.04 15.80 -21.03
CA ALA A 413 13.86 16.54 -21.44
C ALA A 413 14.04 18.05 -21.27
N LEU A 414 13.28 18.82 -22.04
CA LEU A 414 13.21 20.28 -21.97
C LEU A 414 11.83 20.70 -21.46
N ALA A 415 11.79 21.34 -20.31
CA ALA A 415 10.57 21.82 -19.65
C ALA A 415 10.32 23.31 -19.93
N GLN A 416 9.10 23.68 -20.30
CA GLN A 416 8.67 25.08 -20.44
C GLN A 416 7.14 25.16 -20.36
N GLY A 417 6.60 26.26 -19.85
CA GLY A 417 5.16 26.54 -19.99
C GLY A 417 4.58 27.37 -18.86
N ASN A 418 3.29 27.64 -18.98
CA ASN A 418 2.54 28.38 -17.97
C ASN A 418 2.21 27.47 -16.79
N LEU A 419 2.45 27.97 -15.57
CA LEU A 419 2.20 27.20 -14.36
C LEU A 419 0.72 27.22 -14.01
N VAL A 420 0.18 26.05 -13.75
CA VAL A 420 -1.12 25.87 -13.09
C VAL A 420 -0.86 25.69 -11.59
N VAL A 421 -1.24 26.69 -10.79
CA VAL A 421 -1.08 26.70 -9.32
C VAL A 421 -2.46 26.63 -8.67
N GLY A 422 -2.73 25.51 -8.01
CA GLY A 422 -3.94 25.35 -7.18
C GLY A 422 -3.74 26.05 -5.85
N GLY A 423 -4.54 27.09 -5.56
CA GLY A 423 -4.59 27.71 -4.22
C GLY A 423 -4.99 29.18 -4.17
N LEU A 424 -5.90 29.54 -3.27
CA LEU A 424 -6.38 30.91 -3.05
C LEU A 424 -5.72 31.49 -1.79
N SER A 425 -5.00 32.60 -1.91
CA SER A 425 -4.54 33.39 -0.76
C SER A 425 -5.28 34.73 -0.74
N ALA A 426 -6.05 34.99 0.32
CA ALA A 426 -6.74 36.27 0.52
C ALA A 426 -6.34 36.87 1.87
N SER A 427 -5.92 38.14 1.86
CA SER A 427 -5.56 38.90 3.07
C SER A 427 -6.54 40.06 3.29
N GLY A 428 -7.18 40.10 4.46
CA GLY A 428 -8.03 41.21 4.88
C GLY A 428 -7.20 42.40 5.41
N LYS A 429 -7.75 43.62 5.32
CA LYS A 429 -7.14 44.85 5.88
C LYS A 429 -6.95 44.80 7.41
N SER A 430 -7.53 43.80 8.08
CA SER A 430 -7.42 43.50 9.50
C SER A 430 -6.24 42.58 9.86
N GLY A 431 -5.43 42.13 8.90
CA GLY A 431 -4.28 41.24 9.14
C GLY A 431 -4.61 39.74 9.15
N SER A 432 -5.86 39.36 8.88
CA SER A 432 -6.28 37.96 8.71
C SER A 432 -5.95 37.46 7.30
N SER A 433 -5.22 36.34 7.20
CA SER A 433 -4.91 35.66 5.92
C SER A 433 -5.52 34.26 5.89
N VAL A 434 -6.21 33.93 4.80
CA VAL A 434 -6.63 32.55 4.52
C VAL A 434 -5.80 32.07 3.32
N THR A 435 -5.11 30.95 3.51
CA THR A 435 -4.30 30.29 2.47
C THR A 435 -4.88 28.91 2.24
N VAL A 436 -5.54 28.70 1.10
CA VAL A 436 -6.02 27.39 0.65
C VAL A 436 -4.99 26.86 -0.36
N ASN A 437 -4.38 25.70 -0.08
CA ASN A 437 -3.27 25.07 -0.82
C ASN A 437 -1.93 25.84 -0.81
N THR A 438 -0.82 25.16 -1.15
CA THR A 438 0.54 25.74 -1.20
C THR A 438 0.76 26.54 -2.49
N PRO A 439 0.78 27.89 -2.45
CA PRO A 439 0.89 28.73 -3.64
C PRO A 439 2.28 28.72 -4.30
N THR A 440 3.26 28.04 -3.67
CA THR A 440 4.68 27.98 -4.05
C THR A 440 5.03 26.78 -4.93
N THR A 441 4.05 25.96 -5.30
CA THR A 441 4.20 24.82 -6.21
C THR A 441 3.14 24.90 -7.32
N GLY A 442 3.54 24.57 -8.55
CA GLY A 442 2.65 24.52 -9.71
C GLY A 442 3.00 23.36 -10.64
N ARG A 443 2.06 22.98 -11.51
CA ARG A 443 2.24 21.93 -12.51
C ARG A 443 2.14 22.51 -13.92
N ILE A 444 2.89 21.92 -14.84
CA ILE A 444 2.76 22.17 -16.27
C ILE A 444 2.44 20.81 -16.94
N PRO A 445 1.16 20.54 -17.23
CA PRO A 445 0.76 19.33 -17.93
C PRO A 445 1.41 19.28 -19.32
N ASN A 446 1.99 18.12 -19.69
CA ASN A 446 2.79 17.94 -20.90
C ASN A 446 3.88 19.02 -21.07
N GLY A 447 4.39 19.52 -19.94
CA GLY A 447 5.26 20.68 -19.88
C GLY A 447 6.72 20.40 -20.23
N ALA A 448 7.13 19.13 -20.35
CA ALA A 448 8.47 18.76 -20.80
C ALA A 448 8.43 17.86 -22.03
N MET A 449 9.29 18.15 -22.99
CA MET A 449 9.48 17.34 -24.20
C MET A 449 10.76 16.52 -24.07
N ILE A 450 10.66 15.22 -24.36
CA ILE A 450 11.81 14.32 -24.33
C ILE A 450 12.73 14.62 -25.53
N GLU A 451 14.00 14.93 -25.24
CA GLU A 451 15.04 15.19 -26.24
C GLU A 451 16.01 14.02 -26.41
N ARG A 452 16.15 13.19 -25.38
CA ARG A 452 17.05 12.05 -25.38
C ARG A 452 16.33 10.84 -24.80
N GLU A 453 16.45 9.73 -25.51
CA GLU A 453 15.93 8.44 -25.06
C GLU A 453 16.89 7.83 -24.05
N ILE A 454 16.34 7.21 -23.01
CA ILE A 454 17.13 6.30 -22.17
C ILE A 454 17.25 5.01 -22.96
N ALA A 455 18.42 4.80 -23.56
CA ALA A 455 18.71 3.58 -24.31
C ALA A 455 18.52 2.38 -23.38
N THR A 456 17.55 1.54 -23.72
CA THR A 456 17.41 0.23 -23.08
C THR A 456 18.16 -0.77 -23.95
N ASP A 457 19.06 -1.53 -23.35
CA ASP A 457 19.76 -2.63 -24.02
C ASP A 457 18.91 -3.91 -24.06
N PHE A 458 17.65 -3.78 -23.65
CA PHE A 458 16.67 -4.86 -23.58
C PHE A 458 16.48 -5.56 -24.93
N SER A 459 16.57 -4.86 -26.05
CA SER A 459 16.41 -5.47 -27.39
C SER A 459 17.73 -5.97 -28.00
N THR A 460 18.88 -5.57 -27.46
CA THR A 460 20.20 -5.82 -28.10
C THR A 460 21.08 -6.79 -27.34
N ARG A 461 20.92 -6.94 -26.01
CA ARG A 461 21.70 -7.90 -25.23
C ARG A 461 21.26 -9.33 -25.53
N PRO A 462 22.14 -10.29 -25.83
CA PRO A 462 21.72 -11.69 -26.03
C PRO A 462 21.04 -12.31 -24.78
N GLN A 463 21.22 -11.68 -23.62
CA GLN A 463 20.71 -12.14 -22.35
C GLN A 463 19.78 -11.09 -21.72
N VAL A 464 18.74 -11.55 -21.06
CA VAL A 464 17.90 -10.80 -20.13
C VAL A 464 18.47 -11.05 -18.74
N LEU A 465 18.81 -9.97 -18.04
CA LEU A 465 19.32 -10.03 -16.67
C LEU A 465 18.16 -9.82 -15.70
N LEU A 466 17.86 -10.82 -14.89
CA LEU A 466 16.90 -10.73 -13.79
C LEU A 466 17.67 -10.41 -12.49
N ARG A 467 17.17 -9.46 -11.71
CA ARG A 467 17.79 -9.11 -10.42
C ARG A 467 16.87 -9.49 -9.28
N LEU A 468 17.42 -10.23 -8.33
CA LEU A 468 16.72 -10.50 -7.08
C LEU A 468 16.62 -9.21 -6.28
N ARG A 469 15.44 -8.94 -5.72
CA ARG A 469 15.22 -7.78 -4.84
C ARG A 469 16.08 -7.87 -3.57
N GLN A 470 16.33 -9.09 -3.11
CA GLN A 470 17.22 -9.39 -1.98
C GLN A 470 18.29 -10.39 -2.44
N PRO A 471 19.59 -10.09 -2.24
CA PRO A 471 20.67 -11.03 -2.48
C PRO A 471 20.48 -12.35 -1.72
N HIS A 472 20.27 -13.46 -2.41
CA HIS A 472 20.15 -14.79 -1.81
C HIS A 472 20.53 -15.91 -2.79
N PHE A 473 21.59 -16.69 -2.47
CA PHE A 473 22.13 -17.73 -3.36
C PHE A 473 21.14 -18.86 -3.65
N GLU A 474 20.40 -19.31 -2.64
CA GLU A 474 19.39 -20.36 -2.81
C GLU A 474 18.23 -19.89 -3.69
N THR A 475 17.68 -18.68 -3.45
CA THR A 475 16.67 -18.07 -4.31
C THR A 475 17.16 -17.89 -5.74
N ALA A 476 18.40 -17.44 -5.95
CA ALA A 476 18.98 -17.34 -7.29
C ALA A 476 19.04 -18.69 -8.01
N THR A 477 19.42 -19.73 -7.27
CA THR A 477 19.48 -21.10 -7.79
C THR A 477 18.08 -21.62 -8.13
N ASN A 478 17.09 -21.41 -7.26
CA ASN A 478 15.70 -21.80 -7.50
C ASN A 478 15.11 -21.09 -8.73
N VAL A 479 15.43 -19.80 -8.93
CA VAL A 479 15.02 -19.04 -10.11
C VAL A 479 15.63 -19.65 -11.37
N VAL A 480 16.94 -19.95 -11.35
CA VAL A 480 17.62 -20.63 -12.46
C VAL A 480 16.97 -21.98 -12.78
N GLU A 481 16.70 -22.81 -11.78
CA GLU A 481 16.08 -24.11 -11.96
C GLU A 481 14.66 -24.02 -12.53
N ALA A 482 13.86 -23.07 -12.04
CA ALA A 482 12.49 -22.85 -12.53
C ALA A 482 12.49 -22.38 -13.99
N ILE A 483 13.39 -21.47 -14.35
CA ILE A 483 13.55 -21.00 -15.74
C ILE A 483 14.03 -22.15 -16.63
N ASN A 484 15.05 -22.89 -16.18
CA ASN A 484 15.63 -23.97 -16.97
C ASN A 484 14.66 -25.13 -17.20
N ARG A 485 13.79 -25.40 -16.22
CA ARG A 485 12.73 -26.41 -16.33
C ARG A 485 11.70 -26.05 -17.40
N ARG A 486 11.40 -24.76 -17.57
CA ARG A 486 10.36 -24.29 -18.49
C ARG A 486 10.84 -24.02 -19.91
N PHE A 487 12.07 -23.53 -20.04
CA PHE A 487 12.60 -23.00 -21.30
C PHE A 487 13.86 -23.73 -21.81
N GLY A 488 14.29 -24.80 -21.14
CA GLY A 488 15.54 -25.49 -21.42
C GLY A 488 16.72 -24.81 -20.73
N GLN A 489 17.95 -25.29 -20.93
CA GLN A 489 19.17 -24.75 -20.32
C GLN A 489 19.51 -23.35 -20.86
N VAL A 490 18.78 -22.33 -20.41
CA VAL A 490 18.88 -20.94 -20.88
C VAL A 490 19.20 -19.96 -19.77
N ALA A 491 19.07 -20.35 -18.50
CA ALA A 491 19.36 -19.53 -17.34
C ALA A 491 20.59 -20.03 -16.57
N THR A 492 21.39 -19.08 -16.11
CA THR A 492 22.54 -19.31 -15.24
C THR A 492 22.63 -18.21 -14.19
N THR A 493 23.29 -18.48 -13.09
CA THR A 493 23.59 -17.48 -12.06
C THR A 493 25.04 -17.64 -11.63
N ALA A 494 25.73 -16.52 -11.41
CA ALA A 494 27.09 -16.48 -10.90
C ALA A 494 27.16 -15.99 -9.44
N ASP A 495 26.08 -15.40 -8.93
CA ASP A 495 26.01 -14.78 -7.61
C ASP A 495 24.58 -14.82 -7.04
N GLY A 496 24.42 -14.50 -5.76
CA GLY A 496 23.10 -14.50 -5.13
C GLY A 496 22.18 -13.35 -5.57
N THR A 497 22.55 -12.52 -6.54
CA THR A 497 21.82 -11.28 -6.89
C THR A 497 21.25 -11.28 -8.30
N SER A 498 21.84 -12.07 -9.19
CA SER A 498 21.60 -11.95 -10.62
C SER A 498 21.37 -13.31 -11.26
N VAL A 499 20.38 -13.36 -12.14
CA VAL A 499 20.11 -14.52 -13.00
C VAL A 499 20.17 -14.05 -14.46
N GLU A 500 21.13 -14.59 -15.19
CA GLU A 500 21.30 -14.34 -16.62
C GLU A 500 20.46 -15.34 -17.40
N VAL A 501 19.60 -14.86 -18.30
CA VAL A 501 18.74 -15.72 -19.12
C VAL A 501 18.95 -15.41 -20.60
N LEU A 502 19.38 -16.39 -21.38
CA LEU A 502 19.45 -16.28 -22.84
C LEU A 502 18.05 -16.05 -23.41
N ALA A 503 17.87 -14.96 -24.14
CA ALA A 503 16.60 -14.56 -24.73
C ALA A 503 16.68 -14.56 -26.27
N PRO A 504 15.56 -14.81 -26.98
CA PRO A 504 15.51 -14.73 -28.44
C PRO A 504 16.10 -13.43 -28.97
N SER A 505 16.78 -13.50 -30.12
CA SER A 505 17.38 -12.32 -30.78
C SER A 505 16.35 -11.47 -31.51
N ASP A 506 15.21 -12.04 -31.89
CA ASP A 506 14.10 -11.29 -32.48
C ASP A 506 13.42 -10.43 -31.39
N PRO A 507 13.30 -9.10 -31.57
CA PRO A 507 12.70 -8.22 -30.57
C PRO A 507 11.25 -8.56 -30.20
N THR A 508 10.47 -9.10 -31.15
CA THR A 508 9.06 -9.47 -30.91
C THR A 508 8.98 -10.74 -30.08
N GLU A 509 9.72 -11.78 -30.47
CA GLU A 509 9.82 -13.03 -29.72
C GLU A 509 10.42 -12.81 -28.33
N ARG A 510 11.35 -11.86 -28.21
CA ARG A 510 11.96 -11.48 -26.94
C ARG A 510 10.96 -10.86 -25.97
N VAL A 511 10.11 -9.95 -26.44
CA VAL A 511 9.05 -9.37 -25.59
C VAL A 511 8.11 -10.48 -25.10
N ALA A 512 7.73 -11.41 -25.98
CA ALA A 512 6.92 -12.57 -25.61
C ALA A 512 7.65 -13.53 -24.64
N PHE A 513 8.95 -13.73 -24.81
CA PHE A 513 9.79 -14.55 -23.93
C PHE A 513 9.88 -13.94 -22.52
N VAL A 514 10.09 -12.64 -22.41
CA VAL A 514 10.17 -11.93 -21.12
C VAL A 514 8.82 -11.90 -20.41
N ALA A 515 7.71 -11.77 -21.15
CA ALA A 515 6.38 -11.93 -20.57
C ALA A 515 6.20 -13.32 -19.92
N LYS A 516 6.68 -14.38 -20.58
CA LYS A 516 6.64 -15.75 -20.06
C LYS A 516 7.59 -15.98 -18.88
N LEU A 517 8.75 -15.31 -18.84
CA LEU A 517 9.66 -15.33 -17.69
C LEU A 517 9.02 -14.72 -16.44
N ASN A 518 8.33 -13.58 -16.56
CA ASN A 518 7.68 -12.92 -15.41
C ASN A 518 6.55 -13.78 -14.78
N ALA A 519 5.96 -14.68 -15.55
CA ALA A 519 4.88 -15.56 -15.09
C ALA A 519 5.38 -16.82 -14.34
N LEU A 520 6.69 -17.03 -14.22
CA LEU A 520 7.23 -18.20 -13.51
C LEU A 520 7.06 -18.08 -11.98
N GLN A 521 6.54 -19.15 -11.37
CA GLN A 521 6.52 -19.31 -9.93
C GLN A 521 7.84 -19.94 -9.45
N VAL A 522 8.44 -19.36 -8.40
CA VAL A 522 9.71 -19.79 -7.82
C VAL A 522 9.62 -19.77 -6.30
N GLU A 523 10.15 -20.81 -5.64
CA GLU A 523 10.29 -20.87 -4.18
C GLU A 523 11.47 -20.00 -3.72
N ALA A 524 11.27 -19.14 -2.71
CA ALA A 524 12.32 -18.33 -2.11
C ALA A 524 13.14 -19.15 -1.10
N GLY A 525 14.45 -18.90 -1.04
CA GLY A 525 15.35 -19.51 -0.06
C GLY A 525 15.13 -19.01 1.38
N VAL A 526 15.72 -19.71 2.34
CA VAL A 526 15.52 -19.44 3.78
C VAL A 526 16.47 -18.35 4.27
N GLU A 527 15.94 -17.19 4.68
CA GLU A 527 16.75 -16.07 5.20
C GLU A 527 17.25 -16.28 6.64
N VAL A 528 18.45 -15.76 6.94
CA VAL A 528 18.99 -15.69 8.32
C VAL A 528 18.24 -14.60 9.09
N PRO A 529 17.63 -14.90 10.25
CA PRO A 529 16.85 -13.93 11.03
C PRO A 529 17.73 -12.79 11.54
N LYS A 530 17.18 -11.56 11.57
CA LYS A 530 17.90 -10.33 11.91
C LYS A 530 17.34 -9.62 13.14
N VAL A 531 18.20 -8.89 13.83
CA VAL A 531 17.88 -7.97 14.93
C VAL A 531 18.24 -6.57 14.46
N VAL A 532 17.27 -5.66 14.38
CA VAL A 532 17.50 -4.26 14.00
C VAL A 532 17.38 -3.37 15.22
N PHE A 533 18.45 -2.65 15.57
CA PHE A 533 18.46 -1.67 16.64
C PHE A 533 18.56 -0.26 16.08
N ASN A 534 17.60 0.61 16.40
CA ASN A 534 17.64 2.02 16.04
C ASN A 534 18.27 2.84 17.17
N SER A 535 19.50 3.30 16.93
CA SER A 535 20.33 4.02 17.91
C SER A 535 19.74 5.37 18.34
N ARG A 536 18.91 6.00 17.51
CA ARG A 536 18.28 7.30 17.80
C ARG A 536 17.03 7.18 18.67
N THR A 537 16.26 6.11 18.45
CA THR A 537 14.94 5.94 19.09
C THR A 537 14.95 4.89 20.19
N GLY A 538 16.01 4.07 20.29
CA GLY A 538 16.07 2.93 21.19
C GLY A 538 15.18 1.75 20.78
N THR A 539 14.63 1.77 19.57
CA THR A 539 13.73 0.73 19.06
C THR A 539 14.51 -0.51 18.67
N VAL A 540 14.14 -1.68 19.21
CA VAL A 540 14.72 -2.98 18.84
C VAL A 540 13.67 -3.84 18.15
N VAL A 541 13.93 -4.25 16.92
CA VAL A 541 13.09 -5.15 16.12
C VAL A 541 13.82 -6.49 15.99
N ILE A 542 13.20 -7.57 16.44
CA ILE A 542 13.82 -8.91 16.46
C ILE A 542 12.99 -9.83 15.56
N ALA A 543 13.63 -10.48 14.59
CA ALA A 543 12.97 -11.52 13.80
C ALA A 543 12.64 -12.75 14.67
N ASP A 544 11.55 -13.44 14.36
CA ASP A 544 11.15 -14.62 15.14
C ASP A 544 12.18 -15.76 15.02
N GLY A 545 12.32 -16.56 16.08
CA GLY A 545 13.22 -17.70 16.13
C GLY A 545 14.67 -17.41 16.59
N LEU A 546 15.06 -16.14 16.81
CA LEU A 546 16.40 -15.77 17.28
C LEU A 546 16.69 -16.27 18.71
N ARG A 547 17.76 -17.07 18.85
CA ARG A 547 18.23 -17.64 20.12
C ARG A 547 19.63 -17.17 20.47
N VAL A 548 19.96 -17.27 21.76
CA VAL A 548 21.29 -16.93 22.27
C VAL A 548 21.97 -18.16 22.87
N LYS A 549 23.21 -18.40 22.44
CA LYS A 549 24.11 -19.42 22.95
C LYS A 549 24.66 -19.02 24.33
N ALA A 550 25.29 -19.97 25.03
CA ALA A 550 25.92 -19.69 26.32
C ALA A 550 26.98 -18.58 26.20
N ALA A 551 26.82 -17.51 26.97
CA ALA A 551 27.66 -16.32 26.92
C ALA A 551 27.47 -15.50 28.22
N ALA A 552 28.50 -14.79 28.67
CA ALA A 552 28.40 -13.89 29.81
C ALA A 552 28.79 -12.46 29.39
N VAL A 553 27.91 -11.50 29.66
CA VAL A 553 28.07 -10.09 29.30
C VAL A 553 27.87 -9.23 30.53
N THR A 554 28.77 -8.27 30.76
CA THR A 554 28.68 -7.32 31.88
C THR A 554 28.72 -5.91 31.32
N HIS A 555 27.74 -5.08 31.66
CA HIS A 555 27.64 -3.68 31.23
C HIS A 555 26.98 -2.83 32.32
N GLY A 556 27.63 -1.74 32.74
CA GLY A 556 27.16 -0.93 33.86
C GLY A 556 27.03 -1.72 35.17
N SER A 557 25.85 -1.67 35.80
CA SER A 557 25.50 -2.47 36.99
C SER A 557 24.88 -3.84 36.66
N LEU A 558 24.72 -4.16 35.37
CA LEU A 558 24.04 -5.36 34.88
C LEU A 558 25.04 -6.44 34.51
N LYS A 559 24.82 -7.65 35.05
CA LYS A 559 25.60 -8.85 34.72
C LYS A 559 24.68 -9.95 34.22
N VAL A 560 24.80 -10.26 32.93
CA VAL A 560 24.03 -11.27 32.21
C VAL A 560 24.90 -12.51 32.05
N VAL A 561 24.48 -13.66 32.57
CA VAL A 561 25.16 -14.95 32.38
C VAL A 561 24.19 -15.94 31.76
N ILE A 562 24.51 -16.41 30.56
CA ILE A 562 23.76 -17.46 29.88
C ILE A 562 24.59 -18.73 30.04
N SER A 563 24.04 -19.71 30.74
CA SER A 563 24.74 -20.92 31.14
C SER A 563 23.99 -22.15 30.69
N GLU A 564 24.72 -23.20 30.36
CA GLU A 564 24.17 -24.55 30.25
C GLU A 564 24.24 -25.27 31.59
N SER A 565 23.19 -26.04 31.90
CA SER A 565 23.26 -27.00 33.00
C SER A 565 22.64 -28.31 32.56
N SER A 566 23.38 -29.39 32.75
CA SER A 566 22.92 -30.76 32.51
C SER A 566 23.01 -31.51 33.83
N ARG A 567 21.94 -32.20 34.24
CA ARG A 567 22.00 -33.14 35.36
C ARG A 567 21.73 -34.55 34.87
N VAL A 568 22.57 -35.47 35.34
CA VAL A 568 22.61 -36.86 34.92
C VAL A 568 21.85 -37.68 35.96
N SER A 569 20.70 -38.26 35.58
CA SER A 569 19.98 -39.23 36.41
C SER A 569 20.55 -40.60 36.15
N GLN A 570 21.50 -41.03 36.99
CA GLN A 570 22.10 -42.36 36.93
C GLN A 570 21.48 -43.24 38.02
N PRO A 571 20.71 -44.28 37.67
CA PRO A 571 20.11 -45.15 38.67
C PRO A 571 21.18 -46.05 39.31
N GLY A 572 20.94 -46.50 40.56
CA GLY A 572 21.96 -47.14 41.40
C GLY A 572 22.59 -48.41 40.80
N PRO A 573 23.79 -48.81 41.25
CA PRO A 573 24.47 -49.98 40.72
C PRO A 573 23.59 -51.24 40.87
N LEU A 574 23.51 -52.04 39.80
CA LEU A 574 22.63 -53.22 39.61
C LEU A 574 21.17 -52.93 39.21
N SER A 575 20.75 -51.67 39.11
CA SER A 575 19.51 -51.35 38.39
C SER A 575 19.73 -51.49 36.87
N ARG A 576 18.80 -52.09 36.14
CA ARG A 576 18.83 -52.14 34.67
C ARG A 576 18.37 -50.81 34.02
N GLY A 577 18.39 -49.71 34.76
CA GLY A 577 17.98 -48.40 34.25
C GLY A 577 19.11 -47.74 33.45
N GLN A 578 18.77 -47.06 32.36
CA GLN A 578 19.72 -46.26 31.59
C GLN A 578 19.80 -44.85 32.15
N THR A 579 21.00 -44.27 32.14
CA THR A 579 21.23 -42.89 32.52
C THR A 579 20.41 -41.95 31.62
N ALA A 580 19.56 -41.11 32.20
CA ALA A 580 18.75 -40.15 31.45
C ALA A 580 19.04 -38.70 31.91
N VAL A 581 19.13 -37.78 30.96
CA VAL A 581 19.28 -36.34 31.22
C VAL A 581 17.88 -35.72 31.23
N THR A 582 17.46 -35.14 32.35
CA THR A 582 16.12 -34.56 32.52
C THR A 582 16.20 -33.12 33.06
N PRO A 583 15.44 -32.15 32.52
CA PRO A 583 15.44 -30.77 33.00
C PRO A 583 14.56 -30.58 34.25
N GLN A 584 15.06 -29.85 35.27
CA GLN A 584 14.29 -29.44 36.45
C GLN A 584 14.77 -28.06 36.96
N SER A 585 13.83 -27.17 37.30
CA SER A 585 14.11 -25.82 37.81
C SER A 585 13.99 -25.77 39.34
N GLN A 586 15.00 -25.24 40.04
CA GLN A 586 14.91 -24.82 41.45
C GLN A 586 15.26 -23.33 41.54
N LEU A 587 14.37 -22.55 42.19
CA LEU A 587 14.55 -21.13 42.45
C LEU A 587 15.17 -20.95 43.85
N SER A 588 16.31 -20.27 43.91
CA SER A 588 16.91 -19.74 45.14
C SER A 588 17.27 -18.29 44.87
N VAL A 589 16.81 -17.37 45.72
CA VAL A 589 17.12 -15.93 45.64
C VAL A 589 18.18 -15.62 46.67
N ASP A 590 19.28 -15.00 46.24
CA ASP A 590 20.28 -14.41 47.13
C ASP A 590 20.54 -12.95 46.72
N GLN A 591 20.66 -12.06 47.70
CA GLN A 591 20.81 -10.61 47.53
C GLN A 591 22.26 -10.16 47.76
N GLY A 592 22.85 -9.44 46.82
CA GLY A 592 24.11 -8.72 47.04
C GLY A 592 24.69 -8.00 45.82
N SER A 593 24.29 -6.73 45.65
CA SER A 593 24.84 -5.65 44.80
C SER A 593 25.36 -6.01 43.40
N GLY A 594 24.48 -5.83 42.41
CA GLY A 594 24.66 -6.13 41.00
C GLY A 594 23.60 -7.13 40.60
N GLN A 595 22.59 -6.71 39.82
CA GLN A 595 21.52 -7.62 39.44
C GLN A 595 22.11 -8.67 38.47
N MET A 596 22.36 -9.86 39.00
CA MET A 596 22.95 -10.98 38.27
C MET A 596 21.83 -11.89 37.77
N PHE A 597 21.80 -12.14 36.46
CA PHE A 597 20.77 -12.95 35.84
C PHE A 597 21.38 -14.15 35.15
N LYS A 598 20.77 -15.32 35.39
CA LYS A 598 21.21 -16.60 34.83
C LYS A 598 20.13 -17.14 33.90
N TRP A 599 20.43 -17.23 32.59
CA TRP A 599 19.53 -17.82 31.60
C TRP A 599 20.02 -19.18 31.11
N PRO A 600 19.11 -20.10 30.75
CA PRO A 600 19.47 -21.31 30.04
C PRO A 600 19.92 -20.97 28.60
N ALA A 601 20.88 -21.71 28.06
CA ALA A 601 21.23 -21.60 26.64
C ALA A 601 20.03 -21.93 25.74
N GLY A 602 19.95 -21.27 24.57
CA GLY A 602 18.81 -21.37 23.66
C GLY A 602 17.61 -20.51 24.07
N ALA A 603 17.80 -19.61 25.06
CA ALA A 603 16.83 -18.58 25.40
C ALA A 603 16.58 -17.66 24.18
N LYS A 604 15.31 -17.28 23.98
CA LYS A 604 14.95 -16.32 22.94
C LYS A 604 15.61 -14.98 23.26
N LEU A 605 16.24 -14.35 22.28
CA LEU A 605 16.89 -13.05 22.45
C LEU A 605 15.91 -11.99 22.98
N GLN A 606 14.65 -12.04 22.52
CA GLN A 606 13.56 -11.19 23.01
C GLN A 606 13.43 -11.25 24.54
N THR A 607 13.53 -12.43 25.14
CA THR A 607 13.41 -12.60 26.60
C THR A 607 14.53 -11.91 27.36
N ILE A 608 15.74 -11.90 26.81
CA ILE A 608 16.90 -11.23 27.43
C ILE A 608 16.68 -9.71 27.38
N ILE A 609 16.25 -9.17 26.24
CA ILE A 609 15.98 -7.73 26.08
C ILE A 609 14.82 -7.28 26.97
N ASP A 610 13.77 -8.08 27.11
CA ASP A 610 12.60 -7.75 27.92
C ASP A 610 12.94 -7.63 29.40
N VAL A 611 13.75 -8.56 29.89
CA VAL A 611 14.22 -8.53 31.27
C VAL A 611 15.15 -7.33 31.46
N VAL A 612 16.09 -7.10 30.56
CA VAL A 612 17.00 -5.93 30.64
C VAL A 612 16.21 -4.61 30.62
N ASN A 613 15.21 -4.47 29.74
CA ASN A 613 14.29 -3.32 29.70
C ASN A 613 13.49 -3.16 30.99
N SER A 614 12.95 -4.26 31.54
CA SER A 614 12.11 -4.22 32.75
C SER A 614 12.85 -3.72 34.00
N LEU A 615 14.18 -3.73 33.96
CA LEU A 615 15.05 -3.31 35.06
C LEU A 615 15.51 -1.86 34.91
N GLY A 616 14.98 -1.14 33.91
CA GLY A 616 15.29 0.26 33.67
C GLY A 616 16.62 0.50 32.95
N ALA A 617 17.13 -0.52 32.22
CA ALA A 617 18.28 -0.33 31.34
C ALA A 617 17.95 0.72 30.27
N SER A 618 18.90 1.62 30.02
CA SER A 618 18.75 2.59 28.94
C SER A 618 18.87 1.90 27.57
N PRO A 619 18.36 2.51 26.50
CA PRO A 619 18.60 2.02 25.14
C PRO A 619 20.09 1.82 24.83
N ASP A 620 20.96 2.67 25.37
CA ASP A 620 22.41 2.55 25.20
C ASP A 620 22.98 1.30 25.89
N ASP A 621 22.44 0.93 27.06
CA ASP A 621 22.83 -0.29 27.78
C ASP A 621 22.42 -1.55 27.00
N ILE A 622 21.24 -1.54 26.38
CA ILE A 622 20.73 -2.66 25.57
C ILE A 622 21.56 -2.81 24.30
N MET A 623 21.88 -1.71 23.63
CA MET A 623 22.77 -1.70 22.48
C MET A 623 24.12 -2.32 22.83
N ALA A 624 24.73 -1.92 23.94
CA ALA A 624 26.03 -2.42 24.37
C ALA A 624 25.98 -3.93 24.71
N ILE A 625 24.90 -4.40 25.33
CA ILE A 625 24.69 -5.82 25.61
C ILE A 625 24.52 -6.63 24.32
N LEU A 626 23.72 -6.13 23.37
CA LEU A 626 23.50 -6.80 22.08
C LEU A 626 24.77 -6.84 21.24
N GLN A 627 25.54 -5.74 21.18
CA GLN A 627 26.83 -5.70 20.50
C GLN A 627 27.83 -6.66 21.13
N ALA A 628 27.86 -6.77 22.46
CA ALA A 628 28.74 -7.72 23.15
C ALA A 628 28.34 -9.19 22.89
N LEU A 629 27.04 -9.49 22.84
CA LEU A 629 26.53 -10.82 22.49
C LEU A 629 26.81 -11.18 21.03
N ASP A 630 26.68 -10.22 20.11
CA ASP A 630 27.00 -10.38 18.69
C ASP A 630 28.50 -10.60 18.46
N GLN A 631 29.36 -9.78 19.08
CA GLN A 631 30.82 -9.96 19.04
C GLN A 631 31.29 -11.29 19.64
N ALA A 632 30.57 -11.81 20.63
CA ALA A 632 30.83 -13.13 21.22
C ALA A 632 30.33 -14.29 20.34
N GLY A 633 29.66 -14.02 19.21
CA GLY A 633 29.04 -15.03 18.36
C GLY A 633 27.88 -15.77 19.04
N ALA A 634 27.28 -15.16 20.06
CA ALA A 634 26.26 -15.78 20.88
C ALA A 634 24.87 -15.67 20.24
N ILE A 635 24.63 -14.70 19.36
CA ILE A 635 23.35 -14.50 18.67
C ILE A 635 23.27 -15.43 17.45
N GLU A 636 22.20 -16.24 17.35
CA GLU A 636 21.90 -17.07 16.18
C GLU A 636 21.19 -16.27 15.07
N GLY A 637 21.81 -15.17 14.65
CA GLY A 637 21.30 -14.26 13.62
C GLY A 637 22.18 -13.01 13.51
N GLU A 638 21.77 -12.05 12.69
CA GLU A 638 22.56 -10.84 12.41
C GLU A 638 22.05 -9.63 13.21
N LEU A 639 22.94 -8.92 13.91
CA LEU A 639 22.63 -7.63 14.52
C LEU A 639 22.92 -6.48 13.54
N VAL A 640 21.90 -5.66 13.26
CA VAL A 640 21.96 -4.48 12.38
C VAL A 640 21.65 -3.23 13.21
N VAL A 641 22.52 -2.23 13.16
CA VAL A 641 22.35 -0.95 13.88
C VAL A 641 22.08 0.17 12.88
N ILE A 642 21.00 0.94 13.08
CA ILE A 642 20.55 2.04 12.21
C ILE A 642 20.40 3.39 12.93
#